data_AF-A0A832DBM6-F1
#
_entry.id   AF-A0A832DBM6-F1
#
_cell.length_a   1.000
_cell.length_b   1.000
_cell.length_c   1.000
_cell.angle_alpha   90.00
_cell.angle_beta   90.00
_cell.angle_gamma   90.00
#
_symmetry.space_group_name_H-M   'P 1'
#
loop_
_entity.id
_entity.type
_entity.pdbx_description
1 polymer ?
#
loop_
_entity_poly.entity_id
_entity_poly.type
_entity_poly.pdbx_seq_one_letter_code
_entity_poly.pdbx_strand_id
1 'polypeptide(L)'
;MRNTARSGFVNCIIWVVATVICLAQPCGAQINRTRETPAEWVDLRWPNLLKNVERTLRYHPADGGFVITNGLEFFNRPLYCNRGAMRVDAGDKPEFVFLLPAKGGNLRFGITTPSRACWLHETTNVVSFYEPGRMRYIIVGPYGEKIELVVIPLANLEGIIFKVELVEGAGLDLVWSFGGASGQRFRRNADIGCEAAPVNVLLQLRPEFCTNNHFKFTERAFLVTSPRVSLVGAVSKTTKMFVANAHEWNSLVGLLLSTNHAVSLPVLIGRVHLLNAEPYYLVICRSQFSNELAEVEKRWPLEEMEKAFEMAETRRQRIIKRVEIDCPDQFIQLAVSALNIAAEAIWDETTRSYFHGAVAWRVPLLGWRGLYAGDALGQHERTFLHILRYVQTQNTNPIPETFPGPDEDSNLSRCERALHSNGNMTRSHYDMNLVAVDGLIRHVRWTGELEKIREYWPVLMRHFAWEKRLFRRQFGQEKLPLYEAYACIWASDNLQYNGGGVTHSTAYNYLAFKTLGEWGVRFGLEGAEELLHEAERIYRAAESLLWSSDTGCYAEYRDVIGDQLLHTNAALWTVYHAIDSELGSSLKHWLMTRYVDTQIPHIPVIGPGIPKEDLYVLSTTSWMPYMWSVNNIVVAECLHMALAYWQANRVDRAFPLFKGAIISTMYSGLCPGNIGMTLSYDVARREAQRDFADGIGVAARAIVEGLVGVRPNLPGGEIVIVPGWPDSWQWLHFNHPDFRLDFRKNAEESSYKFTSRFPHPARIKFRLSARTSRPCLLKQGVSGAQLLVDTNSVGHPMIEVIFPPTNFCSFSIRWDGDS
;
A
#
# COMPACT_ATOMS: atom_id res chain seq x y z
N MET A 1 -23.82 -29.37 78.15
CA MET A 1 -24.97 -30.05 77.50
C MET A 1 -25.71 -29.04 76.65
N ARG A 2 -25.90 -29.36 75.36
CA ARG A 2 -26.90 -28.88 74.37
C ARG A 2 -27.19 -27.37 74.28
N ASN A 3 -26.83 -26.66 73.21
CA ASN A 3 -27.31 -26.64 71.80
C ASN A 3 -28.29 -25.49 71.53
N THR A 4 -28.22 -24.96 70.30
CA THR A 4 -29.07 -23.96 69.61
C THR A 4 -28.85 -22.49 69.98
N ALA A 5 -28.96 -21.51 69.09
CA ALA A 5 -28.81 -21.38 67.63
C ALA A 5 -28.93 -19.89 67.30
N ARG A 6 -28.39 -19.48 66.15
CA ARG A 6 -28.63 -18.24 65.38
C ARG A 6 -27.81 -16.98 65.70
N SER A 7 -27.55 -16.34 64.57
CA SER A 7 -26.44 -15.49 64.17
C SER A 7 -26.87 -14.03 64.00
N GLY A 8 -25.93 -13.11 64.25
CA GLY A 8 -25.99 -11.71 63.82
C GLY A 8 -24.67 -10.98 64.09
N PHE A 9 -23.88 -10.74 63.02
CA PHE A 9 -22.97 -9.62 62.72
C PHE A 9 -22.64 -8.61 63.86
N VAL A 10 -21.41 -8.18 64.17
CA VAL A 10 -20.29 -7.65 63.35
C VAL A 10 -18.93 -7.78 64.07
N ASN A 11 -17.88 -7.91 63.25
CA ASN A 11 -16.44 -8.11 63.43
C ASN A 11 -15.63 -7.26 64.44
N CYS A 12 -14.53 -7.87 64.90
CA CYS A 12 -13.26 -7.22 65.27
C CYS A 12 -12.06 -8.00 64.67
N ILE A 13 -11.26 -7.30 63.84
CA ILE A 13 -9.78 -7.23 63.85
C ILE A 13 -8.90 -8.47 63.48
N ILE A 14 -8.32 -8.40 62.25
CA ILE A 14 -6.87 -8.46 61.86
C ILE A 14 -6.06 -9.80 61.74
N TRP A 15 -5.63 -10.06 60.48
CA TRP A 15 -4.35 -10.65 59.94
C TRP A 15 -4.06 -12.16 60.10
N VAL A 16 -3.55 -12.97 59.15
CA VAL A 16 -3.03 -12.93 57.75
C VAL A 16 -3.04 -14.37 57.20
N VAL A 17 -3.24 -14.57 55.89
CA VAL A 17 -2.38 -15.34 54.94
C VAL A 17 -3.04 -15.34 53.57
N ALA A 18 -2.24 -14.95 52.57
CA ALA A 18 -2.56 -14.77 51.16
C ALA A 18 -2.97 -16.08 50.46
N THR A 19 -4.04 -16.06 49.65
CA THR A 19 -4.12 -16.66 48.29
C THR A 19 -5.43 -16.20 47.60
N VAL A 20 -5.36 -16.01 46.27
CA VAL A 20 -6.44 -15.94 45.26
C VAL A 20 -7.19 -14.61 45.09
N ILE A 21 -6.90 -13.89 43.99
CA ILE A 21 -7.80 -13.60 42.84
C ILE A 21 -7.05 -12.57 41.96
N CYS A 22 -6.42 -13.05 40.89
CA CYS A 22 -6.08 -12.26 39.71
C CYS A 22 -6.46 -13.10 38.49
N LEU A 23 -7.75 -13.07 38.15
CA LEU A 23 -8.27 -13.59 36.90
C LEU A 23 -8.81 -12.42 36.08
N ALA A 24 -8.18 -12.26 34.91
CA ALA A 24 -8.73 -11.75 33.66
C ALA A 24 -9.65 -10.52 33.74
N GLN A 25 -9.07 -9.33 33.60
CA GLN A 25 -9.79 -8.22 32.98
C GLN A 25 -9.79 -8.40 31.45
N PRO A 26 -10.95 -8.41 30.78
CA PRO A 26 -10.98 -8.29 29.33
C PRO A 26 -10.60 -6.85 28.99
N CYS A 27 -9.46 -6.69 28.30
CA CYS A 27 -9.07 -5.44 27.65
C CYS A 27 -9.98 -5.25 26.42
N GLY A 28 -11.26 -4.97 26.65
CA GLY A 28 -12.20 -4.49 25.65
C GLY A 28 -11.99 -2.99 25.51
N ALA A 29 -11.21 -2.58 24.52
CA ALA A 29 -11.28 -1.21 24.05
C ALA A 29 -12.67 -1.02 23.42
N GLN A 30 -13.64 -0.60 24.22
CA GLN A 30 -14.89 -0.01 23.72
C GLN A 30 -14.49 1.24 22.93
N ILE A 31 -14.36 1.07 21.61
CA ILE A 31 -14.39 2.18 20.68
C ILE A 31 -15.81 2.72 20.77
N ASN A 32 -16.02 3.78 21.56
CA ASN A 32 -17.21 4.61 21.44
C ASN A 32 -17.21 5.19 20.02
N ARG A 33 -17.82 4.47 19.08
CA ARG A 33 -18.16 4.98 17.75
C ARG A 33 -19.31 5.95 17.98
N THR A 34 -18.98 7.22 18.21
CA THR A 34 -19.94 8.30 17.96
C THR A 34 -20.46 8.11 16.54
N ARG A 35 -21.79 8.05 16.36
CA ARG A 35 -22.46 8.10 15.06
C ARG A 35 -21.90 9.30 14.29
N GLU A 36 -20.90 9.08 13.44
CA GLU A 36 -20.43 10.09 12.50
C GLU A 36 -21.52 10.20 11.43
N THR A 37 -22.36 11.22 11.55
CA THR A 37 -23.37 11.58 10.55
C THR A 37 -22.69 11.77 9.17
N PRO A 38 -23.17 11.15 8.07
CA PRO A 38 -22.45 11.11 6.78
C PRO A 38 -22.36 12.42 5.96
N ALA A 39 -22.48 13.61 6.55
CA ALA A 39 -22.63 14.84 5.75
C ALA A 39 -21.53 15.91 5.95
N GLU A 40 -20.82 15.95 7.09
CA GLU A 40 -20.02 17.15 7.42
C GLU A 40 -18.67 17.25 6.67
N TRP A 41 -18.22 16.19 6.00
CA TRP A 41 -16.92 16.15 5.31
C TRP A 41 -17.03 16.23 3.79
N VAL A 42 -18.24 16.10 3.24
CA VAL A 42 -18.43 16.11 1.79
C VAL A 42 -18.54 17.57 1.34
N ASP A 43 -17.46 18.13 0.80
CA ASP A 43 -17.55 19.41 0.09
C ASP A 43 -18.23 19.20 -1.28
N LEU A 44 -19.55 18.98 -1.24
CA LEU A 44 -20.42 18.83 -2.42
C LEU A 44 -20.45 20.08 -3.31
N ARG A 45 -19.78 21.18 -2.92
CA ARG A 45 -19.84 22.45 -3.66
C ARG A 45 -19.14 22.36 -5.03
N TRP A 46 -18.36 21.30 -5.31
CA TRP A 46 -17.56 21.19 -6.53
C TRP A 46 -17.52 19.77 -7.12
N PRO A 47 -18.58 19.32 -7.84
CA PRO A 47 -18.52 18.06 -8.58
C PRO A 47 -17.43 18.10 -9.66
N ASN A 48 -16.95 16.92 -10.08
CA ASN A 48 -16.05 16.76 -11.24
C ASN A 48 -16.81 17.00 -12.55
N LEU A 49 -17.16 18.25 -12.82
CA LEU A 49 -17.67 18.68 -14.12
C LEU A 49 -16.52 18.72 -15.12
N LEU A 50 -16.80 18.55 -16.42
CA LEU A 50 -15.79 18.64 -17.48
C LEU A 50 -14.92 19.91 -17.42
N LYS A 51 -15.49 21.02 -16.95
CA LYS A 51 -14.77 22.30 -16.74
C LYS A 51 -13.89 22.36 -15.47
N ASN A 52 -13.87 21.32 -14.65
CA ASN A 52 -13.25 21.29 -13.32
C ASN A 52 -12.49 19.97 -13.02
N VAL A 53 -12.16 19.20 -14.06
CA VAL A 53 -11.38 17.96 -13.95
C VAL A 53 -9.90 18.17 -14.23
N GLU A 54 -9.48 19.34 -14.74
CA GLU A 54 -8.06 19.59 -14.98
C GLU A 54 -7.24 19.53 -13.67
N ARG A 55 -6.08 18.88 -13.74
CA ARG A 55 -5.07 18.81 -12.68
C ARG A 55 -3.70 19.11 -13.26
N THR A 56 -2.89 19.87 -12.53
CA THR A 56 -1.51 20.16 -12.94
C THR A 56 -0.61 19.00 -12.54
N LEU A 57 0.29 18.60 -13.43
CA LEU A 57 1.39 17.72 -13.08
C LEU A 57 2.33 18.49 -12.14
N ARG A 58 2.42 18.05 -10.87
CA ARG A 58 3.22 18.74 -9.84
C ARG A 58 4.67 18.28 -9.83
N TYR A 59 4.88 16.97 -9.98
CA TYR A 59 6.20 16.37 -9.98
C TYR A 59 6.53 15.82 -11.36
N HIS A 60 7.76 16.03 -11.79
CA HIS A 60 8.28 15.51 -13.06
C HIS A 60 9.31 14.40 -12.79
N PRO A 61 9.32 13.30 -13.55
CA PRO A 61 10.39 12.33 -13.46
C PRO A 61 11.69 12.95 -14.00
N ALA A 62 12.71 13.10 -13.16
CA ALA A 62 14.04 13.55 -13.55
C ALA A 62 15.09 13.05 -12.54
N ASP A 63 16.28 12.72 -13.03
CA ASP A 63 17.42 12.26 -12.22
C ASP A 63 17.09 11.11 -11.24
N GLY A 64 16.17 10.21 -11.62
CA GLY A 64 15.74 9.10 -10.78
C GLY A 64 14.84 9.49 -9.59
N GLY A 65 14.26 10.69 -9.61
CA GLY A 65 13.36 11.21 -8.58
C GLY A 65 12.11 11.91 -9.13
N PHE A 66 11.16 12.14 -8.24
CA PHE A 66 10.00 12.99 -8.45
C PHE A 66 10.41 14.41 -8.11
N VAL A 67 10.50 15.26 -9.14
CA VAL A 67 11.14 16.58 -9.04
C VAL A 67 10.12 17.70 -9.10
N ILE A 68 10.22 18.66 -8.20
CA ILE A 68 9.47 19.91 -8.24
C ILE A 68 10.39 21.09 -7.93
N THR A 69 10.18 22.20 -8.64
CA THR A 69 10.87 23.47 -8.38
C THR A 69 9.93 24.41 -7.64
N ASN A 70 10.37 24.93 -6.51
CA ASN A 70 9.62 25.86 -5.66
C ASN A 70 8.24 25.32 -5.23
N GLY A 71 8.15 24.02 -4.97
CA GLY A 71 6.95 23.41 -4.42
C GLY A 71 6.59 24.01 -3.05
N LEU A 72 5.31 23.88 -2.68
CA LEU A 72 4.71 24.61 -1.56
C LEU A 72 4.46 23.74 -0.33
N GLU A 73 4.53 22.42 -0.48
CA GLU A 73 4.13 21.53 0.60
C GLU A 73 5.21 21.37 1.67
N PHE A 74 4.74 21.19 2.89
CA PHE A 74 5.52 20.77 4.03
C PHE A 74 5.00 19.41 4.50
N PHE A 75 5.91 18.53 4.90
CA PHE A 75 5.57 17.25 5.55
C PHE A 75 4.67 16.31 4.74
N ASN A 76 4.60 16.49 3.41
CA ASN A 76 3.77 15.68 2.51
C ASN A 76 4.38 14.30 2.24
N ARG A 77 5.71 14.11 2.34
CA ARG A 77 6.39 12.84 1.99
C ARG A 77 7.03 12.18 3.22
N PRO A 78 6.50 11.05 3.72
CA PRO A 78 7.11 10.30 4.81
C PRO A 78 8.34 9.54 4.33
N LEU A 79 9.42 9.62 5.12
CA LEU A 79 10.61 8.76 5.04
C LEU A 79 10.53 7.75 6.19
N TYR A 80 10.35 6.48 5.85
CA TYR A 80 10.10 5.41 6.81
C TYR A 80 11.40 4.95 7.49
N CYS A 81 11.51 5.18 8.80
CA CYS A 81 12.71 4.95 9.59
C CYS A 81 12.76 3.53 10.15
N ASN A 82 13.07 2.57 9.28
CA ASN A 82 13.08 1.13 9.55
C ASN A 82 11.67 0.49 9.60
N ARG A 83 11.58 -0.82 9.89
CA ARG A 83 10.32 -1.62 9.91
C ARG A 83 9.40 -1.33 11.11
N GLY A 84 9.58 -0.17 11.75
CA GLY A 84 8.83 0.27 12.94
C GLY A 84 7.83 1.38 12.62
N ALA A 85 7.32 2.04 13.66
CA ALA A 85 6.36 3.14 13.51
C ALA A 85 7.02 4.53 13.39
N MET A 86 8.35 4.61 13.49
CA MET A 86 9.09 5.85 13.33
C MET A 86 9.14 6.28 11.87
N ARG A 87 8.91 7.57 11.64
CA ARG A 87 9.14 8.21 10.35
C ARG A 87 9.54 9.66 10.52
N VAL A 88 10.12 10.22 9.47
CA VAL A 88 10.34 11.65 9.33
C VAL A 88 9.60 12.12 8.09
N ASP A 89 8.62 13.00 8.28
CA ASP A 89 7.88 13.58 7.16
C ASP A 89 8.67 14.80 6.67
N ALA A 90 9.08 14.76 5.41
CA ALA A 90 9.73 15.82 4.67
C ALA A 90 8.72 16.45 3.68
N GLY A 91 9.14 17.44 2.89
CA GLY A 91 8.29 17.90 1.81
C GLY A 91 8.98 18.68 0.71
N ASP A 92 8.21 19.45 -0.07
CA ASP A 92 8.77 20.29 -1.13
C ASP A 92 9.73 21.34 -0.53
N LYS A 93 9.37 21.82 0.67
CA LYS A 93 10.17 22.72 1.47
C LYS A 93 11.05 21.94 2.46
N PRO A 94 12.35 22.30 2.63
CA PRO A 94 13.30 21.59 3.49
C PRO A 94 13.07 21.87 4.99
N GLU A 95 11.92 21.41 5.50
CA GLU A 95 11.59 21.33 6.92
C GLU A 95 11.07 19.93 7.22
N PHE A 96 11.41 19.42 8.41
CA PHE A 96 11.19 18.01 8.75
C PHE A 96 10.44 17.88 10.07
N VAL A 97 9.57 16.89 10.18
CA VAL A 97 8.88 16.53 11.42
C VAL A 97 9.06 15.05 11.73
N PHE A 98 9.44 14.77 12.98
CA PHE A 98 9.69 13.43 13.51
C PHE A 98 8.41 12.88 14.15
N LEU A 99 8.07 11.63 13.85
CA LEU A 99 6.90 10.93 14.41
C LEU A 99 7.32 9.55 14.94
N LEU A 100 6.99 9.25 16.21
CA LEU A 100 7.53 8.13 17.01
C LEU A 100 6.49 7.20 17.72
N PRO A 101 5.27 6.91 17.24
CA PRO A 101 4.47 7.51 16.15
C PRO A 101 3.79 8.84 16.53
N ALA A 102 3.92 9.27 17.79
CA ALA A 102 3.50 10.60 18.25
C ALA A 102 4.54 11.67 17.87
N LYS A 103 4.18 12.96 17.97
CA LYS A 103 5.08 14.08 17.63
C LYS A 103 6.39 14.05 18.41
N GLY A 104 7.49 13.78 17.70
CA GLY A 104 8.86 13.70 18.22
C GLY A 104 9.66 14.99 18.10
N GLY A 105 9.27 15.90 17.20
CA GLY A 105 9.87 17.23 17.06
C GLY A 105 9.87 17.74 15.62
N ASN A 106 10.24 19.00 15.43
CA ASN A 106 10.52 19.64 14.13
C ASN A 106 12.00 19.95 14.01
N LEU A 107 12.52 19.91 12.79
CA LEU A 107 13.87 20.33 12.44
C LEU A 107 13.82 21.32 11.27
N ARG A 108 14.46 22.47 11.45
CA ARG A 108 14.71 23.45 10.39
C ARG A 108 16.20 23.59 10.14
N PHE A 109 16.56 23.86 8.89
CA PHE A 109 17.88 24.34 8.50
C PHE A 109 17.78 25.77 7.99
N GLY A 110 18.79 26.57 8.27
CA GLY A 110 18.95 27.95 7.85
C GLY A 110 20.42 28.29 7.68
N ILE A 111 20.67 29.48 7.18
CA ILE A 111 22.03 29.97 6.92
C ILE A 111 22.18 31.41 7.37
N THR A 112 23.40 31.73 7.77
CA THR A 112 23.75 33.07 8.25
C THR A 112 25.06 33.54 7.62
N THR A 113 25.12 34.85 7.39
CA THR A 113 26.32 35.62 7.09
C THR A 113 26.44 36.74 8.14
N PRO A 114 27.55 37.50 8.21
CA PRO A 114 27.69 38.57 9.19
C PRO A 114 26.57 39.63 9.17
N SER A 115 25.85 39.78 8.06
CA SER A 115 24.82 40.83 7.90
C SER A 115 23.39 40.31 7.73
N ARG A 116 23.16 39.00 7.53
CA ARG A 116 21.83 38.46 7.19
C ARG A 116 21.65 37.00 7.62
N ALA A 117 20.41 36.58 7.84
CA ALA A 117 20.02 35.22 8.20
C ALA A 117 18.70 34.83 7.51
N CYS A 118 18.57 33.59 7.04
CA CYS A 118 17.37 33.10 6.34
C CYS A 118 17.18 31.60 6.60
N TRP A 119 15.93 31.14 6.75
CA TRP A 119 15.64 29.71 6.74
C TRP A 119 15.72 29.14 5.32
N LEU A 120 16.20 27.91 5.15
CA LEU A 120 16.35 27.32 3.82
C LEU A 120 15.01 27.20 3.07
N HIS A 121 13.89 27.00 3.78
CA HIS A 121 12.56 26.91 3.17
C HIS A 121 12.00 28.25 2.66
N GLU A 122 12.54 29.37 3.13
CA GLU A 122 12.17 30.73 2.73
C GLU A 122 12.87 31.18 1.44
N THR A 123 13.87 30.42 0.98
CA THR A 123 14.58 30.71 -0.27
C THR A 123 13.66 30.55 -1.48
N THR A 124 13.93 31.32 -2.53
CA THR A 124 13.11 31.42 -3.74
C THR A 124 13.53 30.44 -4.85
N ASN A 125 14.56 29.63 -4.60
CA ASN A 125 15.06 28.66 -5.55
C ASN A 125 15.41 27.35 -4.82
N VAL A 126 14.40 26.51 -4.67
CA VAL A 126 14.49 25.18 -4.08
C VAL A 126 14.02 24.18 -5.13
N VAL A 127 14.91 23.28 -5.54
CA VAL A 127 14.54 22.10 -6.32
C VAL A 127 14.55 20.91 -5.37
N SER A 128 13.39 20.29 -5.16
CA SER A 128 13.26 19.10 -4.32
C SER A 128 13.12 17.86 -5.20
N PHE A 129 13.79 16.80 -4.76
CA PHE A 129 13.78 15.49 -5.39
C PHE A 129 13.32 14.50 -4.33
N TYR A 130 12.14 13.90 -4.50
CA TYR A 130 11.86 12.63 -3.84
C TYR A 130 12.44 11.52 -4.69
N GLU A 131 13.60 11.01 -4.28
CA GLU A 131 14.21 9.84 -4.89
C GLU A 131 13.79 8.65 -4.01
N PRO A 132 13.04 7.65 -4.51
CA PRO A 132 12.37 6.66 -3.68
C PRO A 132 13.20 6.20 -2.47
N GLY A 133 12.69 6.53 -1.27
CA GLY A 133 13.33 6.25 0.02
C GLY A 133 14.25 7.34 0.60
N ARG A 134 14.48 8.46 -0.08
CA ARG A 134 15.22 9.63 0.42
C ARG A 134 14.69 10.96 -0.15
N MET A 135 15.04 12.07 0.50
CA MET A 135 14.84 13.41 -0.06
C MET A 135 16.18 14.05 -0.36
N ARG A 136 16.25 14.77 -1.49
CA ARG A 136 17.39 15.59 -1.87
C ARG A 136 16.89 16.98 -2.27
N TYR A 137 17.59 18.01 -1.83
CA TYR A 137 17.27 19.40 -2.15
C TYR A 137 18.51 20.06 -2.74
N ILE A 138 18.31 20.80 -3.84
CA ILE A 138 19.28 21.77 -4.34
C ILE A 138 18.70 23.14 -4.04
N ILE A 139 19.40 23.92 -3.23
CA ILE A 139 18.92 25.20 -2.70
C ILE A 139 19.90 26.28 -3.11
N VAL A 140 19.45 27.28 -3.86
CA VAL A 140 20.23 28.49 -4.10
C VAL A 140 19.82 29.52 -3.04
N GLY A 141 20.75 29.79 -2.13
CA GLY A 141 20.54 30.74 -1.07
C GLY A 141 20.50 32.19 -1.58
N PRO A 142 20.00 33.13 -0.76
CA PRO A 142 19.83 34.53 -1.12
C PRO A 142 21.13 35.26 -1.48
N TYR A 143 22.31 34.68 -1.22
CA TYR A 143 23.61 35.28 -1.56
C TYR A 143 24.32 34.58 -2.73
N GLY A 144 23.61 33.69 -3.44
CA GLY A 144 24.12 32.97 -4.61
C GLY A 144 24.86 31.66 -4.29
N GLU A 145 25.02 31.33 -3.01
CA GLU A 145 25.49 30.04 -2.56
C GLU A 145 24.55 28.91 -2.98
N LYS A 146 25.12 27.73 -3.21
CA LYS A 146 24.36 26.54 -3.55
C LYS A 146 24.60 25.46 -2.50
N ILE A 147 23.51 25.03 -1.89
CA ILE A 147 23.51 24.02 -0.83
C ILE A 147 22.81 22.78 -1.35
N GLU A 148 23.44 21.63 -1.14
CA GLU A 148 22.80 20.34 -1.31
C GLU A 148 22.48 19.74 0.06
N LEU A 149 21.22 19.33 0.25
CA LEU A 149 20.74 18.67 1.47
C LEU A 149 20.17 17.31 1.09
N VAL A 150 20.76 16.23 1.60
CA VAL A 150 20.26 14.86 1.44
C VAL A 150 19.79 14.33 2.78
N VAL A 151 18.62 13.69 2.79
CA VAL A 151 17.98 13.17 4.00
C VAL A 151 17.55 11.73 3.75
N ILE A 152 18.09 10.80 4.53
CA ILE A 152 17.87 9.36 4.32
C ILE A 152 17.70 8.61 5.66
N PRO A 153 16.71 7.71 5.78
CA PRO A 153 16.58 6.83 6.94
C PRO A 153 17.83 5.96 7.17
N LEU A 154 18.20 5.77 8.44
CA LEU A 154 19.32 4.90 8.80
C LEU A 154 19.03 3.44 8.45
N ALA A 155 20.08 2.71 8.06
CA ALA A 155 19.93 1.32 7.64
C ALA A 155 19.55 0.35 8.78
N ASN A 156 20.02 0.60 10.01
CA ASN A 156 19.93 -0.38 11.10
C ASN A 156 19.25 0.15 12.36
N LEU A 157 18.92 1.44 12.40
CA LEU A 157 18.39 2.11 13.59
C LEU A 157 17.10 2.85 13.23
N GLU A 158 16.20 2.99 14.21
CA GLU A 158 15.10 3.95 14.09
C GLU A 158 15.68 5.37 14.18
N GLY A 159 15.99 5.94 13.02
CA GLY A 159 16.59 7.26 12.92
C GLY A 159 16.81 7.70 11.49
N ILE A 160 17.38 8.88 11.35
CA ILE A 160 17.63 9.54 10.08
C ILE A 160 19.00 10.21 10.10
N ILE A 161 19.63 10.31 8.94
CA ILE A 161 20.88 11.05 8.75
C ILE A 161 20.67 12.11 7.67
N PHE A 162 21.13 13.31 7.95
CA PHE A 162 21.18 14.46 7.05
C PHE A 162 22.62 14.65 6.60
N LYS A 163 22.84 14.88 5.31
CA LYS A 163 24.10 15.32 4.72
C LYS A 163 23.87 16.70 4.11
N VAL A 164 24.63 17.70 4.57
CA VAL A 164 24.57 19.08 4.09
C VAL A 164 25.91 19.44 3.48
N GLU A 165 25.91 19.91 2.25
CA GLU A 165 27.11 20.33 1.52
C GLU A 165 26.93 21.71 0.92
N LEU A 166 27.92 22.58 1.12
CA LEU A 166 28.07 23.81 0.34
C LEU A 166 28.78 23.44 -0.97
N VAL A 167 28.03 23.44 -2.07
CA VAL A 167 28.51 23.03 -3.40
C VAL A 167 29.17 24.21 -4.12
N GLU A 168 28.63 25.41 -3.93
CA GLU A 168 29.16 26.64 -4.52
C GLU A 168 29.05 27.77 -3.49
N GLY A 169 30.15 28.50 -3.23
CA GLY A 169 30.19 29.63 -2.29
C GLY A 169 31.53 29.80 -1.57
N ALA A 170 31.75 30.97 -0.97
CA ALA A 170 32.99 31.33 -0.26
C ALA A 170 33.05 30.86 1.21
N GLY A 171 32.03 30.14 1.68
CA GLY A 171 31.83 29.73 3.07
C GLY A 171 30.68 30.47 3.74
N LEU A 172 29.94 29.78 4.61
CA LEU A 172 28.79 30.33 5.34
C LEU A 172 28.58 29.59 6.66
N ASP A 173 27.78 30.16 7.55
CA ASP A 173 27.37 29.47 8.76
C ASP A 173 26.03 28.77 8.55
N LEU A 174 26.04 27.44 8.61
CA LEU A 174 24.84 26.63 8.66
C LEU A 174 24.28 26.68 10.09
N VAL A 175 22.97 26.90 10.17
CA VAL A 175 22.19 26.83 11.40
C VAL A 175 21.16 25.72 11.26
N TRP A 176 21.00 24.90 12.28
CA TRP A 176 19.84 24.03 12.42
C TRP A 176 19.15 24.27 13.75
N SER A 177 17.84 24.06 13.80
CA SER A 177 17.09 24.14 15.06
C SER A 177 16.11 22.99 15.21
N PHE A 178 16.07 22.42 16.41
CA PHE A 178 15.23 21.29 16.77
C PHE A 178 14.39 21.59 18.01
N GLY A 179 13.10 21.24 17.98
CA GLY A 179 12.21 21.39 19.13
C GLY A 179 10.83 20.79 18.90
N GLY A 180 9.88 21.05 19.80
CA GLY A 180 8.48 20.62 19.62
C GLY A 180 8.25 19.13 19.87
N ALA A 181 9.06 18.51 20.75
CA ALA A 181 8.99 17.09 21.13
C ALA A 181 7.80 16.82 22.08
N SER A 182 6.59 17.19 21.66
CA SER A 182 5.40 17.23 22.53
C SER A 182 4.79 15.86 22.86
N GLY A 183 5.09 14.83 22.08
CA GLY A 183 4.42 13.53 22.19
C GLY A 183 2.91 13.61 21.92
N GLN A 184 2.45 14.61 21.15
CA GLN A 184 1.07 14.71 20.70
C GLN A 184 0.73 13.54 19.78
N ARG A 185 -0.44 12.92 20.01
CA ARG A 185 -1.03 11.92 19.13
C ARG A 185 -2.05 12.58 18.22
N PHE A 186 -2.23 12.00 17.04
CA PHE A 186 -3.14 12.47 16.00
C PHE A 186 -4.15 11.37 15.65
N ARG A 187 -5.29 11.72 15.05
CA ARG A 187 -6.43 10.79 14.87
C ARG A 187 -6.05 9.59 14.00
N ARG A 188 -5.31 9.85 12.92
CA ARG A 188 -4.84 8.86 11.95
C ARG A 188 -3.34 9.00 11.71
N ASN A 189 -2.59 9.17 12.81
CA ASN A 189 -1.13 9.34 12.79
C ASN A 189 -0.64 10.52 11.93
N ALA A 190 -1.43 11.59 11.82
CA ALA A 190 -1.12 12.78 11.01
C ALA A 190 -0.94 12.47 9.53
N ASP A 191 -1.88 11.72 8.96
CA ASP A 191 -1.89 11.45 7.52
C ASP A 191 -2.69 12.50 6.73
N ILE A 192 -2.36 12.63 5.44
CA ILE A 192 -3.05 13.54 4.53
C ILE A 192 -4.52 13.11 4.36
N GLY A 193 -5.43 14.09 4.33
CA GLY A 193 -6.86 13.87 4.12
C GLY A 193 -7.60 13.16 5.27
N CYS A 194 -6.92 12.92 6.40
CA CYS A 194 -7.44 12.11 7.51
C CYS A 194 -7.58 12.86 8.84
N GLU A 195 -7.08 14.08 8.91
CA GLU A 195 -7.06 14.92 10.10
C GLU A 195 -7.99 16.13 9.92
N ALA A 196 -8.29 16.84 11.01
CA ALA A 196 -9.14 18.02 10.98
C ALA A 196 -8.51 19.23 10.28
N ALA A 197 -7.20 19.20 10.04
CA ALA A 197 -6.45 20.24 9.34
C ALA A 197 -5.40 19.60 8.42
N PRO A 198 -5.02 20.28 7.32
CA PRO A 198 -3.91 19.86 6.47
C PRO A 198 -2.61 19.64 7.26
N VAL A 199 -1.81 18.65 6.83
CA VAL A 199 -0.58 18.25 7.55
C VAL A 199 0.45 19.39 7.64
N ASN A 200 0.50 20.28 6.64
CA ASN A 200 1.38 21.45 6.62
C ASN A 200 1.00 22.53 7.65
N VAL A 201 -0.19 22.46 8.26
CA VAL A 201 -0.62 23.31 9.38
C VAL A 201 -0.53 22.52 10.69
N LEU A 202 -1.04 21.28 10.67
CA LEU A 202 -1.13 20.43 11.85
C LEU A 202 0.25 20.10 12.46
N LEU A 203 1.26 19.88 11.61
CA LEU A 203 2.58 19.40 12.02
C LEU A 203 3.63 20.49 12.21
N GLN A 204 3.31 21.75 11.88
CA GLN A 204 4.17 22.89 12.15
C GLN A 204 4.51 22.99 13.64
N LEU A 205 5.69 23.51 13.95
CA LEU A 205 6.02 23.79 15.33
C LEU A 205 5.15 24.95 15.83
N ARG A 206 4.55 24.74 16.99
CA ARG A 206 3.91 25.78 17.78
C ARG A 206 4.66 25.87 19.12
N PRO A 207 4.89 27.07 19.68
CA PRO A 207 5.69 27.21 20.90
C PRO A 207 5.24 26.29 22.04
N GLU A 208 3.94 26.06 22.19
CA GLU A 208 3.36 25.20 23.23
C GLU A 208 3.84 23.74 23.12
N PHE A 209 4.25 23.29 21.93
CA PHE A 209 4.84 21.95 21.73
C PHE A 209 6.20 21.77 22.39
N CYS A 210 6.87 22.88 22.72
CA CYS A 210 8.15 22.87 23.42
C CYS A 210 8.01 22.81 24.94
N THR A 211 6.77 22.79 25.48
CA THR A 211 6.53 22.61 26.91
C THR A 211 7.20 21.33 27.42
N ASN A 212 7.95 21.44 28.53
CA ASN A 212 8.70 20.34 29.15
C ASN A 212 9.70 19.66 28.20
N ASN A 213 10.16 20.34 27.16
CA ASN A 213 11.31 19.89 26.38
C ASN A 213 12.57 20.23 27.18
N HIS A 214 13.47 19.27 27.32
CA HIS A 214 14.76 19.44 27.99
C HIS A 214 15.88 19.04 27.04
N PHE A 215 16.92 19.86 27.01
CA PHE A 215 18.07 19.66 26.15
C PHE A 215 19.32 19.48 27.01
N LYS A 216 20.10 18.43 26.72
CA LYS A 216 21.50 18.30 27.15
C LYS A 216 22.34 18.21 25.90
N PHE A 217 23.48 18.89 25.85
CA PHE A 217 24.32 18.88 24.66
C PHE A 217 25.79 19.17 25.00
N THR A 218 26.64 18.75 24.07
CA THR A 218 28.05 19.10 23.94
C THR A 218 28.26 19.80 22.60
N GLU A 219 29.50 19.94 22.15
CA GLU A 219 29.81 20.42 20.80
C GLU A 219 29.56 19.38 19.70
N ARG A 220 29.29 18.11 20.07
CA ARG A 220 29.26 16.96 19.16
C ARG A 220 28.00 16.10 19.26
N ALA A 221 27.26 16.20 20.36
CA ALA A 221 26.04 15.43 20.58
C ALA A 221 24.99 16.23 21.37
N PHE A 222 23.74 15.82 21.23
CA PHE A 222 22.64 16.33 22.03
C PHE A 222 21.63 15.22 22.37
N LEU A 223 20.90 15.45 23.46
CA LEU A 223 19.78 14.64 23.93
C LEU A 223 18.59 15.58 24.10
N VAL A 224 17.46 15.17 23.53
CA VAL A 224 16.16 15.83 23.71
C VAL A 224 15.25 14.89 24.48
N THR A 225 14.76 15.35 25.63
CA THR A 225 13.78 14.62 26.42
C THR A 225 12.53 15.43 26.68
N SER A 226 11.39 14.74 26.71
CA SER A 226 10.11 15.21 27.23
C SER A 226 9.42 14.02 27.92
N PRO A 227 8.26 14.20 28.59
CA PRO A 227 7.57 13.09 29.24
C PRO A 227 7.24 11.88 28.33
N ARG A 228 7.24 12.06 27.00
CA ARG A 228 6.87 11.01 26.03
C ARG A 228 7.89 10.79 24.92
N VAL A 229 8.94 11.61 24.85
CA VAL A 229 9.91 11.60 23.76
C VAL A 229 11.33 11.56 24.33
N SER A 230 12.17 10.69 23.78
CA SER A 230 13.61 10.68 24.01
C SER A 230 14.34 10.41 22.69
N LEU A 231 15.09 11.41 22.23
CA LEU A 231 15.86 11.38 20.99
C LEU A 231 17.29 11.81 21.28
N VAL A 232 18.25 11.13 20.66
CA VAL A 232 19.65 11.55 20.65
C VAL A 232 20.01 12.04 19.26
N GLY A 233 20.89 13.03 19.19
CA GLY A 233 21.49 13.48 17.95
C GLY A 233 22.98 13.69 18.07
N ALA A 234 23.68 13.60 16.94
CA ALA A 234 25.12 13.75 16.83
C ALA A 234 25.48 14.51 15.55
N VAL A 235 26.57 15.26 15.57
CA VAL A 235 27.04 16.09 14.46
C VAL A 235 28.47 15.74 14.05
N SER A 236 28.80 15.86 12.76
CA SER A 236 30.11 15.44 12.22
C SER A 236 31.25 16.42 12.45
N LYS A 237 30.93 17.67 12.83
CA LYS A 237 31.87 18.76 13.14
C LYS A 237 31.49 19.42 14.45
N THR A 238 32.47 19.99 15.16
CA THR A 238 32.24 20.84 16.33
C THR A 238 31.22 21.91 15.99
N THR A 239 30.05 21.83 16.64
CA THR A 239 28.90 22.70 16.40
C THR A 239 28.59 23.44 17.68
N LYS A 240 28.52 24.77 17.60
CA LYS A 240 28.15 25.58 18.75
C LYS A 240 26.64 25.43 18.98
N MET A 241 26.25 24.88 20.12
CA MET A 241 24.85 24.61 20.44
C MET A 241 24.33 25.54 21.55
N PHE A 242 23.09 26.00 21.41
CA PHE A 242 22.44 26.95 22.32
C PHE A 242 20.96 26.63 22.49
N VAL A 243 20.40 26.99 23.64
CA VAL A 243 18.94 26.99 23.84
C VAL A 243 18.38 28.36 23.47
N ALA A 244 17.24 28.37 22.78
CA ALA A 244 16.54 29.57 22.31
C ALA A 244 15.03 29.48 22.56
N ASN A 245 14.33 30.60 22.33
CA ASN A 245 12.90 30.72 22.60
C ASN A 245 12.04 30.27 21.41
N ALA A 246 11.17 29.28 21.61
CA ALA A 246 10.28 28.77 20.57
C ALA A 246 9.31 29.83 19.99
N HIS A 247 9.03 30.92 20.69
CA HIS A 247 8.23 32.03 20.14
C HIS A 247 8.86 32.66 18.89
N GLU A 248 10.18 32.58 18.77
CA GLU A 248 10.93 33.11 17.65
C GLU A 248 11.15 32.09 16.53
N TRP A 249 10.52 30.91 16.57
CA TRP A 249 10.73 29.80 15.62
C TRP A 249 10.64 30.22 14.14
N ASN A 250 9.76 31.18 13.82
CA ASN A 250 9.57 31.68 12.47
C ASN A 250 10.55 32.77 12.04
N SER A 251 11.36 33.32 12.94
CA SER A 251 12.36 34.35 12.63
C SER A 251 13.75 33.83 13.00
N LEU A 252 14.56 33.42 12.02
CA LEU A 252 15.92 32.93 12.31
C LEU A 252 16.75 33.98 13.07
N VAL A 253 16.59 35.27 12.72
CA VAL A 253 17.25 36.38 13.42
C VAL A 253 16.77 36.47 14.87
N GLY A 254 15.45 36.49 15.10
CA GLY A 254 14.87 36.55 16.44
C GLY A 254 15.29 35.35 17.29
N LEU A 255 15.34 34.17 16.67
CA LEU A 255 15.72 32.93 17.33
C LEU A 255 17.17 32.98 17.82
N LEU A 256 18.10 33.47 16.98
CA LEU A 256 19.50 33.67 17.36
C LEU A 256 19.68 34.73 18.44
N LEU A 257 18.92 35.82 18.39
CA LEU A 257 18.93 36.89 19.40
C LEU A 257 18.37 36.43 20.75
N SER A 258 17.47 35.44 20.75
CA SER A 258 16.89 34.89 21.99
C SER A 258 17.81 33.93 22.75
N THR A 259 19.00 33.62 22.22
CA THR A 259 19.98 32.76 22.89
C THR A 259 20.52 33.42 24.16
N ASN A 260 20.93 32.61 25.14
CA ASN A 260 21.46 33.05 26.45
C ASN A 260 20.45 33.70 27.40
N HIS A 261 19.15 33.61 27.11
CA HIS A 261 18.08 34.02 28.02
C HIS A 261 17.41 32.80 28.65
N ALA A 262 16.84 32.97 29.86
CA ALA A 262 16.00 31.94 30.46
C ALA A 262 14.71 31.79 29.63
N VAL A 263 14.44 30.58 29.15
CA VAL A 263 13.29 30.29 28.28
C VAL A 263 12.43 29.17 28.86
N SER A 264 11.11 29.37 28.87
CA SER A 264 10.13 28.39 29.34
C SER A 264 9.72 27.38 28.25
N LEU A 265 9.87 27.76 26.99
CA LEU A 265 9.55 26.96 25.81
C LEU A 265 10.81 26.82 24.95
N PRO A 266 11.73 25.91 25.32
CA PRO A 266 13.05 25.83 24.70
C PRO A 266 13.02 25.14 23.33
N VAL A 267 13.86 25.60 22.42
CA VAL A 267 14.35 24.85 21.26
C VAL A 267 15.87 24.83 21.27
N LEU A 268 16.47 23.81 20.67
CA LEU A 268 17.92 23.72 20.48
C LEU A 268 18.29 24.35 19.14
N ILE A 269 19.38 25.11 19.11
CA ILE A 269 20.02 25.61 17.89
C ILE A 269 21.44 25.04 17.85
N GLY A 270 21.88 24.59 16.67
CA GLY A 270 23.30 24.36 16.38
C GLY A 270 23.78 25.29 15.26
N ARG A 271 24.99 25.84 15.41
CA ARG A 271 25.66 26.67 14.41
C ARG A 271 27.05 26.11 14.09
N VAL A 272 27.34 25.92 12.81
CA VAL A 272 28.61 25.40 12.30
C VAL A 272 29.03 26.16 11.05
N HIS A 273 30.33 26.41 10.91
CA HIS A 273 30.87 26.99 9.69
C HIS A 273 31.03 25.91 8.63
N LEU A 274 30.44 26.11 7.45
CA LEU A 274 30.60 25.25 6.29
C LEU A 274 31.63 25.85 5.32
N LEU A 275 32.58 25.01 4.92
CA LEU A 275 33.49 25.26 3.83
C LEU A 275 33.02 24.50 2.58
N ASN A 276 33.45 24.99 1.42
CA ASN A 276 33.10 24.38 0.14
C ASN A 276 33.57 22.92 0.09
N ALA A 277 32.71 22.03 -0.43
CA ALA A 277 32.97 20.60 -0.63
C ALA A 277 33.30 19.79 0.64
N GLU A 278 33.00 20.31 1.83
CA GLU A 278 33.13 19.54 3.06
C GLU A 278 31.76 19.17 3.66
N PRO A 279 31.35 17.88 3.64
CA PRO A 279 30.05 17.48 4.13
C PRO A 279 29.90 17.66 5.64
N TYR A 280 28.72 18.12 6.03
CA TYR A 280 28.26 18.12 7.41
C TYR A 280 27.17 17.08 7.59
N TYR A 281 27.35 16.18 8.54
CA TYR A 281 26.35 15.19 8.90
C TYR A 281 25.68 15.55 10.21
N LEU A 282 24.36 15.38 10.25
CA LEU A 282 23.54 15.41 11.45
C LEU A 282 22.76 14.09 11.51
N VAL A 283 22.92 13.35 12.59
CA VAL A 283 22.15 12.14 12.87
C VAL A 283 21.15 12.43 13.97
N ILE A 284 19.91 11.98 13.83
CA ILE A 284 18.90 11.98 14.90
C ILE A 284 18.25 10.60 14.94
N CYS A 285 18.30 9.95 16.09
CA CYS A 285 17.72 8.62 16.28
C CYS A 285 17.06 8.48 17.65
N ARG A 286 16.20 7.47 17.76
CA ARG A 286 15.59 7.12 19.05
C ARG A 286 16.66 6.72 20.03
N SER A 287 16.57 7.20 21.27
CA SER A 287 17.47 6.79 22.33
C SER A 287 17.18 5.33 22.72
N GLN A 288 17.83 4.38 22.04
CA GLN A 288 17.66 2.95 22.26
C GLN A 288 18.81 2.34 23.09
N PHE A 289 19.94 3.04 23.23
CA PHE A 289 21.18 2.46 23.78
C PHE A 289 21.75 3.21 24.98
N SER A 290 21.75 4.54 24.95
CA SER A 290 22.22 5.38 26.08
C SER A 290 21.65 6.79 25.97
N ASN A 291 21.31 7.36 27.13
CA ASN A 291 21.00 8.79 27.27
C ASN A 291 22.25 9.61 27.68
N GLU A 292 23.42 8.98 27.74
CA GLU A 292 24.69 9.64 28.08
C GLU A 292 25.37 10.17 26.82
N LEU A 293 25.66 11.47 26.81
CA LEU A 293 26.20 12.15 25.62
C LEU A 293 27.57 11.62 25.20
N ALA A 294 28.43 11.22 26.16
CA ALA A 294 29.75 10.66 25.86
C ALA A 294 29.66 9.36 25.04
N GLU A 295 28.68 8.50 25.33
CA GLU A 295 28.44 7.27 24.56
C GLU A 295 27.83 7.57 23.19
N VAL A 296 26.98 8.61 23.08
CA VAL A 296 26.46 9.09 21.78
C VAL A 296 27.60 9.58 20.90
N GLU A 297 28.53 10.38 21.43
CA GLU A 297 29.70 10.87 20.68
C GLU A 297 30.61 9.73 20.23
N LYS A 298 30.93 8.80 21.15
CA LYS A 298 31.75 7.64 20.86
C LYS A 298 31.14 6.74 19.79
N ARG A 299 29.80 6.69 19.69
CA ARG A 299 29.08 5.93 18.67
C ARG A 299 29.13 6.57 17.29
N TRP A 300 29.22 7.91 17.24
CA TRP A 300 29.08 8.70 16.02
C TRP A 300 30.31 9.60 15.74
N PRO A 301 31.53 9.04 15.61
CA PRO A 301 32.62 9.76 14.95
C PRO A 301 32.29 9.99 13.46
N LEU A 302 33.06 10.87 12.80
CA LEU A 302 32.82 11.23 11.39
C LEU A 302 32.80 9.99 10.48
N GLU A 303 33.76 9.09 10.65
CA GLU A 303 33.90 7.88 9.83
C GLU A 303 32.67 6.95 9.96
N GLU A 304 32.09 6.85 11.15
CA GLU A 304 30.88 6.04 11.37
C GLU A 304 29.63 6.73 10.82
N MET A 305 29.57 8.07 10.79
CA MET A 305 28.47 8.79 10.13
C MET A 305 28.51 8.62 8.61
N GLU A 306 29.69 8.75 8.00
CA GLU A 306 29.89 8.52 6.56
C GLU A 306 29.50 7.10 6.17
N LYS A 307 30.01 6.12 6.91
CA LYS A 307 29.64 4.71 6.75
C LYS A 307 28.14 4.47 6.95
N ALA A 308 27.51 5.11 7.94
CA ALA A 308 26.07 4.99 8.15
C ALA A 308 25.26 5.57 6.98
N PHE A 309 25.72 6.67 6.39
CA PHE A 309 25.12 7.25 5.18
C PHE A 309 25.24 6.29 3.97
N GLU A 310 26.42 5.73 3.74
CA GLU A 310 26.65 4.75 2.66
C GLU A 310 25.83 3.46 2.86
N MET A 311 25.73 2.99 4.10
CA MET A 311 24.89 1.84 4.44
C MET A 311 23.40 2.13 4.21
N ALA A 312 22.94 3.35 4.56
CA ALA A 312 21.59 3.80 4.29
C ALA A 312 21.30 3.83 2.79
N GLU A 313 22.22 4.38 1.99
CA GLU A 313 22.10 4.41 0.53
C GLU A 313 22.11 2.99 -0.07
N THR A 314 23.00 2.11 0.40
CA THR A 314 23.06 0.71 -0.02
C THR A 314 21.76 -0.02 0.30
N ARG A 315 21.18 0.21 1.49
CA ARG A 315 19.87 -0.34 1.86
C ARG A 315 18.78 0.18 0.92
N ARG A 316 18.73 1.49 0.68
CA ARG A 316 17.76 2.12 -0.22
C ARG A 316 17.84 1.54 -1.63
N GLN A 317 19.05 1.48 -2.20
CA GLN A 317 19.31 0.89 -3.52
C GLN A 317 18.83 -0.57 -3.60
N ARG A 318 19.08 -1.38 -2.57
CA ARG A 318 18.58 -2.77 -2.50
C ARG A 318 17.05 -2.85 -2.51
N ILE A 319 16.36 -1.91 -1.86
CA ILE A 319 14.90 -1.88 -1.83
C ILE A 319 14.36 -1.44 -3.18
N ILE A 320 14.78 -0.29 -3.70
CA ILE A 320 14.23 0.26 -4.96
C ILE A 320 14.53 -0.64 -6.16
N LYS A 321 15.60 -1.43 -6.12
CA LYS A 321 15.99 -2.40 -7.16
C LYS A 321 15.48 -3.81 -6.91
N ARG A 322 14.55 -4.00 -5.96
CA ARG A 322 13.93 -5.31 -5.72
C ARG A 322 13.26 -5.81 -7.01
N VAL A 323 12.46 -4.93 -7.61
CA VAL A 323 11.88 -5.08 -8.93
C VAL A 323 12.23 -3.84 -9.73
N GLU A 324 12.75 -4.02 -10.94
CA GLU A 324 13.18 -2.91 -11.81
C GLU A 324 12.49 -3.03 -13.17
N ILE A 325 12.05 -1.90 -13.70
CA ILE A 325 11.59 -1.76 -15.07
C ILE A 325 12.40 -0.66 -15.74
N ASP A 326 12.87 -0.95 -16.94
CA ASP A 326 13.44 0.03 -17.86
C ASP A 326 12.59 -0.04 -19.12
N CYS A 327 11.99 1.09 -19.50
CA CYS A 327 11.06 1.19 -20.63
C CYS A 327 10.98 2.64 -21.16
N PRO A 328 10.36 2.89 -22.33
CA PRO A 328 10.20 4.26 -22.85
C PRO A 328 9.42 5.23 -21.95
N ASP A 329 8.68 4.74 -20.95
CA ASP A 329 7.82 5.55 -20.09
C ASP A 329 8.47 5.84 -18.73
N GLN A 330 9.07 7.03 -18.60
CA GLN A 330 9.76 7.44 -17.38
C GLN A 330 8.83 7.55 -16.15
N PHE A 331 7.52 7.78 -16.35
CA PHE A 331 6.57 7.83 -15.24
C PHE A 331 6.41 6.44 -14.62
N ILE A 332 6.38 5.40 -15.45
CA ILE A 332 6.23 4.01 -14.98
C ILE A 332 7.52 3.51 -14.31
N GLN A 333 8.69 3.83 -14.88
CA GLN A 333 9.98 3.43 -14.29
C GLN A 333 10.12 3.89 -12.83
N LEU A 334 9.87 5.17 -12.60
CA LEU A 334 10.01 5.76 -11.28
C LEU A 334 8.89 5.30 -10.33
N ALA A 335 7.68 5.04 -10.85
CA ALA A 335 6.58 4.46 -10.08
C ALA A 335 6.90 3.08 -9.50
N VAL A 336 7.57 2.20 -10.27
CA VAL A 336 8.01 0.88 -9.78
C VAL A 336 9.01 1.00 -8.63
N SER A 337 9.94 1.96 -8.72
CA SER A 337 10.90 2.23 -7.65
C SER A 337 10.21 2.72 -6.36
N ALA A 338 9.20 3.60 -6.48
CA ALA A 338 8.39 4.07 -5.36
C ALA A 338 7.56 2.95 -4.72
N LEU A 339 6.95 2.08 -5.55
CA LEU A 339 6.20 0.91 -5.08
C LEU A 339 7.03 0.01 -4.17
N ASN A 340 8.30 -0.25 -4.51
CA ASN A 340 9.18 -1.07 -3.69
C ASN A 340 9.39 -0.49 -2.28
N ILE A 341 9.48 0.85 -2.16
CA ILE A 341 9.59 1.54 -0.87
C ILE A 341 8.28 1.44 -0.09
N ALA A 342 7.15 1.67 -0.74
CA ALA A 342 5.83 1.58 -0.13
C ALA A 342 5.54 0.15 0.39
N ALA A 343 5.91 -0.88 -0.38
CA ALA A 343 5.79 -2.28 0.02
C ALA A 343 6.68 -2.64 1.23
N GLU A 344 7.89 -2.09 1.32
CA GLU A 344 8.73 -2.25 2.52
C GLU A 344 8.12 -1.53 3.74
N ALA A 345 7.44 -0.39 3.53
CA ALA A 345 6.87 0.43 4.60
C ALA A 345 5.64 -0.19 5.29
N ILE A 346 4.85 -0.98 4.56
CA ILE A 346 3.69 -1.70 5.13
C ILE A 346 4.05 -3.03 5.79
N TRP A 347 5.30 -3.49 5.68
CA TRP A 347 5.75 -4.69 6.38
C TRP A 347 6.32 -4.36 7.76
N ASP A 348 5.78 -5.00 8.79
CA ASP A 348 6.24 -4.88 10.16
C ASP A 348 6.92 -6.17 10.63
N GLU A 349 8.20 -6.07 10.96
CA GLU A 349 9.02 -7.23 11.32
C GLU A 349 8.62 -7.84 12.66
N THR A 350 8.26 -6.98 13.62
CA THR A 350 7.96 -7.40 14.99
C THR A 350 6.71 -8.28 15.04
N THR A 351 5.70 -7.92 14.27
CA THR A 351 4.45 -8.68 14.19
C THR A 351 4.44 -9.70 13.05
N ARG A 352 5.43 -9.66 12.16
CA ARG A 352 5.51 -10.48 10.93
C ARG A 352 4.23 -10.37 10.11
N SER A 353 3.85 -9.15 9.78
CA SER A 353 2.59 -8.91 9.06
C SER A 353 2.65 -7.68 8.18
N TYR A 354 1.85 -7.73 7.11
CA TYR A 354 1.47 -6.55 6.36
C TYR A 354 0.45 -5.75 7.16
N PHE A 355 0.67 -4.45 7.22
CA PHE A 355 -0.18 -3.48 7.89
C PHE A 355 -1.10 -2.85 6.85
N HIS A 356 -2.29 -2.42 7.29
CA HIS A 356 -3.30 -1.89 6.36
C HIS A 356 -2.90 -0.54 5.74
N GLY A 357 -2.01 0.22 6.38
CA GLY A 357 -1.32 1.35 5.77
C GLY A 357 0.00 1.68 6.45
N ALA A 358 0.89 2.37 5.74
CA ALA A 358 2.19 2.76 6.26
C ALA A 358 2.11 3.92 7.27
N VAL A 359 1.10 4.79 7.14
CA VAL A 359 0.87 5.96 8.00
C VAL A 359 -0.48 5.87 8.71
N ALA A 360 -1.58 6.20 8.02
CA ALA A 360 -2.93 5.90 8.51
C ALA A 360 -3.14 4.38 8.54
N TRP A 361 -3.99 3.92 9.47
CA TRP A 361 -4.33 2.50 9.60
C TRP A 361 -3.11 1.57 9.71
N ARG A 362 -2.05 2.02 10.40
CA ARG A 362 -0.91 1.18 10.76
C ARG A 362 -1.30 0.15 11.83
N VAL A 363 -2.13 -0.82 11.44
CA VAL A 363 -2.61 -1.96 12.22
C VAL A 363 -2.44 -3.26 11.43
N PRO A 364 -2.07 -4.38 12.08
CA PRO A 364 -1.97 -5.68 11.41
C PRO A 364 -3.36 -6.27 11.21
N LEU A 365 -3.75 -6.50 9.96
CA LEU A 365 -5.03 -7.12 9.58
C LEU A 365 -4.77 -8.28 8.61
N LEU A 366 -5.55 -9.37 8.73
CA LEU A 366 -5.30 -10.66 8.08
C LEU A 366 -5.29 -10.65 6.54
N GLY A 367 -6.30 -10.07 5.92
CA GLY A 367 -6.57 -10.28 4.50
C GLY A 367 -6.99 -9.01 3.81
N TRP A 368 -6.20 -7.96 3.97
CA TRP A 368 -6.32 -6.82 3.06
C TRP A 368 -5.34 -6.98 1.90
N ARG A 369 -5.57 -6.28 0.80
CA ARG A 369 -4.85 -6.53 -0.45
C ARG A 369 -3.33 -6.26 -0.38
N GLY A 370 -2.83 -5.67 0.72
CA GLY A 370 -1.40 -5.48 0.97
C GLY A 370 -0.54 -6.73 0.89
N LEU A 371 -1.08 -7.90 1.28
CA LEU A 371 -0.34 -9.17 1.24
C LEU A 371 0.07 -9.57 -0.18
N TYR A 372 -0.67 -9.12 -1.21
CA TYR A 372 -0.35 -9.40 -2.61
C TYR A 372 0.99 -8.81 -3.05
N ALA A 373 1.44 -7.73 -2.40
CA ALA A 373 2.74 -7.13 -2.69
C ALA A 373 3.90 -8.08 -2.38
N GLY A 374 3.70 -9.02 -1.45
CA GLY A 374 4.72 -9.98 -1.06
C GLY A 374 5.19 -10.83 -2.24
N ASP A 375 4.31 -11.67 -2.77
CA ASP A 375 4.69 -12.57 -3.87
C ASP A 375 4.96 -11.80 -5.17
N ALA A 376 4.13 -10.80 -5.49
CA ALA A 376 4.29 -10.01 -6.70
C ALA A 376 5.60 -9.19 -6.76
N LEU A 377 6.28 -8.97 -5.62
CA LEU A 377 7.59 -8.30 -5.56
C LEU A 377 8.72 -9.24 -5.05
N GLY A 378 8.49 -10.55 -5.04
CA GLY A 378 9.51 -11.55 -4.69
C GLY A 378 9.88 -11.63 -3.21
N GLN A 379 8.90 -11.41 -2.32
CA GLN A 379 8.99 -11.50 -0.86
C GLN A 379 8.10 -12.63 -0.31
N HIS A 380 8.18 -13.82 -0.92
CA HIS A 380 7.32 -14.97 -0.63
C HIS A 380 7.27 -15.37 0.85
N GLU A 381 8.41 -15.34 1.51
CA GLU A 381 8.52 -15.66 2.94
C GLU A 381 7.63 -14.74 3.79
N ARG A 382 7.56 -13.45 3.44
CA ARG A 382 6.73 -12.48 4.17
C ARG A 382 5.23 -12.77 3.98
N THR A 383 4.79 -13.11 2.77
CA THR A 383 3.40 -13.52 2.53
C THR A 383 3.06 -14.74 3.38
N PHE A 384 3.93 -15.75 3.35
CA PHE A 384 3.71 -16.97 4.13
C PHE A 384 3.66 -16.68 5.64
N LEU A 385 4.61 -15.93 6.17
CA LEU A 385 4.64 -15.55 7.58
C LEU A 385 3.40 -14.74 8.00
N HIS A 386 2.91 -13.85 7.13
CA HIS A 386 1.69 -13.10 7.39
C HIS A 386 0.48 -14.03 7.51
N ILE A 387 0.27 -14.94 6.55
CA ILE A 387 -0.86 -15.90 6.59
C ILE A 387 -0.74 -16.82 7.81
N LEU A 388 0.47 -17.36 8.04
CA LEU A 388 0.75 -18.30 9.13
C LEU A 388 0.36 -17.72 10.49
N ARG A 389 0.64 -16.44 10.73
CA ARG A 389 0.26 -15.74 11.97
C ARG A 389 -1.21 -15.90 12.30
N TYR A 390 -2.10 -15.77 11.32
CA TYR A 390 -3.55 -15.77 11.55
C TYR A 390 -4.15 -17.17 11.52
N VAL A 391 -3.60 -18.06 10.69
CA VAL A 391 -3.92 -19.49 10.72
C VAL A 391 -3.74 -20.06 12.13
N GLN A 392 -2.67 -19.69 12.83
CA GLN A 392 -2.41 -20.09 14.22
C GLN A 392 -3.44 -19.56 15.23
N THR A 393 -4.23 -18.55 14.85
CA THR A 393 -5.28 -17.96 15.70
C THR A 393 -6.68 -18.42 15.34
N GLN A 394 -6.83 -19.39 14.43
CA GLN A 394 -8.13 -19.89 13.99
C GLN A 394 -8.96 -20.35 15.19
N ASN A 395 -10.20 -19.89 15.27
CA ASN A 395 -11.13 -20.30 16.30
C ASN A 395 -11.51 -21.78 16.11
N THR A 396 -11.19 -22.60 17.10
CA THR A 396 -11.54 -24.04 17.13
C THR A 396 -12.56 -24.39 18.21
N ASN A 397 -13.17 -23.39 18.85
CA ASN A 397 -14.20 -23.62 19.87
C ASN A 397 -15.43 -24.30 19.24
N PRO A 398 -16.23 -25.03 20.03
CA PRO A 398 -17.49 -25.59 19.54
C PRO A 398 -18.38 -24.53 18.89
N ILE A 399 -19.10 -24.92 17.84
CA ILE A 399 -20.08 -24.05 17.20
C ILE A 399 -21.20 -23.78 18.22
N PRO A 400 -21.57 -22.51 18.48
CA PRO A 400 -22.68 -22.19 19.37
C PRO A 400 -23.99 -22.84 18.90
N GLU A 401 -24.80 -23.33 19.83
CA GLU A 401 -26.13 -23.89 19.50
C GLU A 401 -27.05 -22.83 18.87
N THR A 402 -26.91 -21.58 19.30
CA THR A 402 -27.64 -20.44 18.76
C THR A 402 -26.68 -19.30 18.48
N PHE A 403 -26.84 -18.69 17.31
CA PHE A 403 -26.13 -17.46 16.96
C PHE A 403 -26.92 -16.24 17.47
N PRO A 404 -26.22 -15.16 17.87
CA PRO A 404 -26.89 -13.91 18.20
C PRO A 404 -27.64 -13.35 16.98
N GLY A 405 -28.70 -12.58 17.25
CA GLY A 405 -29.40 -11.83 16.21
C GLY A 405 -28.51 -10.76 15.54
N PRO A 406 -28.98 -10.18 14.42
CA PRO A 406 -28.25 -9.13 13.73
C PRO A 406 -28.11 -7.87 14.59
N ASP A 407 -27.03 -7.12 14.38
CA ASP A 407 -26.62 -6.00 15.20
C ASP A 407 -27.43 -4.73 14.84
N GLU A 408 -28.10 -4.13 15.83
CA GLU A 408 -28.93 -2.92 15.65
C GLU A 408 -28.12 -1.73 15.10
N ASP A 409 -26.86 -1.59 15.50
CA ASP A 409 -25.96 -0.53 15.03
C ASP A 409 -25.61 -0.64 13.52
N SER A 410 -25.89 -1.80 12.91
CA SER A 410 -25.75 -2.05 11.48
C SER A 410 -27.08 -1.97 10.72
N ASN A 411 -28.13 -1.42 11.33
CA ASN A 411 -29.50 -1.49 10.81
C ASN A 411 -29.93 -2.94 10.52
N LEU A 412 -29.48 -3.88 11.37
CA LEU A 412 -29.76 -5.31 11.27
C LEU A 412 -29.21 -5.99 9.99
N SER A 413 -28.27 -5.36 9.28
CA SER A 413 -27.67 -5.92 8.06
C SER A 413 -26.51 -6.89 8.33
N ARG A 414 -25.98 -6.93 9.56
CA ARG A 414 -24.78 -7.70 9.92
C ARG A 414 -24.91 -8.35 11.29
N CYS A 415 -24.10 -9.37 11.55
CA CYS A 415 -23.90 -9.96 12.87
C CYS A 415 -22.40 -10.23 13.14
N GLU A 416 -21.69 -9.27 13.72
CA GLU A 416 -20.25 -9.38 14.02
C GLU A 416 -19.96 -10.54 14.97
N ARG A 417 -20.80 -10.71 15.99
CA ARG A 417 -20.61 -11.79 16.98
C ARG A 417 -20.70 -13.19 16.35
N ALA A 418 -21.49 -13.36 15.30
CA ALA A 418 -21.57 -14.65 14.59
C ALA A 418 -20.28 -14.97 13.82
N LEU A 419 -19.56 -13.95 13.35
CA LEU A 419 -18.26 -14.12 12.70
C LEU A 419 -17.29 -14.85 13.62
N HIS A 420 -17.27 -14.52 14.91
CA HIS A 420 -16.30 -15.07 15.87
C HIS A 420 -16.66 -16.48 16.36
N SER A 421 -16.96 -17.38 15.41
CA SER A 421 -17.24 -18.81 15.61
C SER A 421 -16.20 -19.72 14.95
N ASN A 422 -16.35 -21.04 15.11
CA ASN A 422 -15.41 -22.06 14.64
C ASN A 422 -15.02 -21.88 13.15
N GLY A 423 -13.74 -21.68 12.86
CA GLY A 423 -13.18 -21.50 11.52
C GLY A 423 -12.73 -20.07 11.21
N ASN A 424 -13.13 -19.07 12.01
CA ASN A 424 -12.65 -17.69 11.85
C ASN A 424 -11.17 -17.54 12.20
N MET A 425 -10.37 -16.86 11.37
CA MET A 425 -8.94 -16.61 11.58
C MET A 425 -8.62 -15.19 12.08
N THR A 426 -9.61 -14.33 12.29
CA THR A 426 -9.42 -12.95 12.75
C THR A 426 -10.34 -12.58 13.91
N ARG A 427 -9.93 -11.56 14.67
CA ARG A 427 -10.74 -10.91 15.73
C ARG A 427 -11.28 -9.55 15.29
N SER A 428 -11.09 -9.17 14.03
CA SER A 428 -11.68 -7.97 13.45
C SER A 428 -13.13 -8.19 13.06
N HIS A 429 -13.89 -7.11 12.95
CA HIS A 429 -15.23 -7.14 12.39
C HIS A 429 -15.27 -7.45 10.88
N TYR A 430 -14.14 -7.47 10.17
CA TYR A 430 -14.09 -7.81 8.74
C TYR A 430 -14.00 -9.31 8.50
N ASP A 431 -14.69 -9.82 7.45
CA ASP A 431 -14.40 -11.15 6.89
C ASP A 431 -13.24 -11.07 5.89
N MET A 432 -12.04 -10.94 6.44
CA MET A 432 -10.81 -11.01 5.64
C MET A 432 -10.22 -12.42 5.58
N ASN A 433 -10.98 -13.44 5.98
CA ASN A 433 -10.56 -14.83 5.79
C ASN A 433 -10.60 -15.19 4.30
N LEU A 434 -11.63 -14.76 3.57
CA LEU A 434 -11.77 -14.94 2.12
C LEU A 434 -10.55 -14.43 1.36
N VAL A 435 -10.14 -13.20 1.63
CA VAL A 435 -9.02 -12.56 0.95
C VAL A 435 -7.68 -13.21 1.34
N ALA A 436 -7.54 -13.70 2.57
CA ALA A 436 -6.36 -14.45 2.99
C ALA A 436 -6.24 -15.80 2.28
N VAL A 437 -7.35 -16.50 2.03
CA VAL A 437 -7.38 -17.74 1.26
C VAL A 437 -7.08 -17.48 -0.22
N ASP A 438 -7.63 -16.42 -0.81
CA ASP A 438 -7.21 -15.97 -2.15
C ASP A 438 -5.70 -15.67 -2.20
N GLY A 439 -5.19 -14.96 -1.19
CA GLY A 439 -3.76 -14.72 -1.00
C GLY A 439 -2.92 -15.98 -0.96
N LEU A 440 -3.35 -17.00 -0.21
CA LEU A 440 -2.69 -18.30 -0.13
C LEU A 440 -2.70 -19.02 -1.48
N ILE A 441 -3.81 -18.98 -2.20
CA ILE A 441 -3.91 -19.58 -3.54
C ILE A 441 -2.92 -18.93 -4.49
N ARG A 442 -2.86 -17.59 -4.50
CA ARG A 442 -1.91 -16.85 -5.33
C ARG A 442 -0.46 -17.13 -4.93
N HIS A 443 -0.18 -17.17 -3.64
CA HIS A 443 1.12 -17.57 -3.10
C HIS A 443 1.55 -18.95 -3.63
N VAL A 444 0.68 -19.97 -3.52
CA VAL A 444 1.01 -21.34 -3.97
C VAL A 444 1.09 -21.45 -5.50
N ARG A 445 0.27 -20.71 -6.25
CA ARG A 445 0.42 -20.59 -7.72
C ARG A 445 1.80 -20.03 -8.09
N TRP A 446 2.32 -19.10 -7.28
CA TRP A 446 3.61 -18.47 -7.47
C TRP A 446 4.80 -19.33 -7.02
N THR A 447 4.73 -19.95 -5.84
CA THR A 447 5.86 -20.67 -5.22
C THR A 447 5.88 -22.16 -5.56
N GLY A 448 4.74 -22.72 -5.93
CA GLY A 448 4.59 -24.17 -6.17
C GLY A 448 4.57 -25.02 -4.89
N GLU A 449 4.49 -24.40 -3.70
CA GLU A 449 4.60 -25.08 -2.40
C GLU A 449 3.31 -25.81 -1.99
N LEU A 450 2.91 -26.81 -2.78
CA LEU A 450 1.69 -27.57 -2.54
C LEU A 450 1.69 -28.36 -1.22
N GLU A 451 2.85 -28.74 -0.69
CA GLU A 451 2.92 -29.42 0.62
C GLU A 451 2.36 -28.57 1.75
N LYS A 452 2.43 -27.23 1.65
CA LYS A 452 1.80 -26.33 2.62
C LYS A 452 0.26 -26.47 2.60
N ILE A 453 -0.34 -26.69 1.43
CA ILE A 453 -1.78 -26.92 1.31
C ILE A 453 -2.17 -28.21 2.05
N ARG A 454 -1.35 -29.26 1.93
CA ARG A 454 -1.55 -30.51 2.65
C ARG A 454 -1.43 -30.30 4.17
N GLU A 455 -0.41 -29.58 4.63
CA GLU A 455 -0.19 -29.27 6.05
C GLU A 455 -1.38 -28.50 6.66
N TYR A 456 -1.86 -27.47 5.96
CA TYR A 456 -2.95 -26.61 6.45
C TYR A 456 -4.35 -27.05 6.01
N TRP A 457 -4.50 -28.23 5.40
CA TRP A 457 -5.79 -28.72 4.92
C TRP A 457 -6.90 -28.71 6.00
N PRO A 458 -6.66 -29.13 7.26
CA PRO A 458 -7.68 -29.07 8.31
C PRO A 458 -8.13 -27.64 8.64
N VAL A 459 -7.24 -26.66 8.52
CA VAL A 459 -7.55 -25.23 8.73
C VAL A 459 -8.45 -24.74 7.62
N LEU A 460 -8.12 -25.06 6.37
CA LEU A 460 -8.90 -24.69 5.18
C LEU A 460 -10.30 -25.30 5.22
N MET A 461 -10.41 -26.60 5.56
CA MET A 461 -11.71 -27.25 5.67
C MET A 461 -12.60 -26.64 6.77
N ARG A 462 -12.01 -26.25 7.92
CA ARG A 462 -12.75 -25.51 8.96
C ARG A 462 -13.19 -24.12 8.48
N HIS A 463 -12.35 -23.42 7.74
CA HIS A 463 -12.72 -22.14 7.13
C HIS A 463 -13.88 -22.33 6.14
N PHE A 464 -13.84 -23.32 5.24
CA PHE A 464 -14.94 -23.58 4.33
C PHE A 464 -16.25 -23.98 5.03
N ALA A 465 -16.16 -24.73 6.14
CA ALA A 465 -17.32 -25.01 6.96
C ALA A 465 -17.88 -23.74 7.64
N TRP A 466 -17.02 -22.79 8.02
CA TRP A 466 -17.40 -21.47 8.53
C TRP A 466 -18.08 -20.61 7.45
N GLU A 467 -17.49 -20.51 6.25
CA GLU A 467 -18.06 -19.83 5.08
C GLU A 467 -19.45 -20.36 4.73
N LYS A 468 -19.57 -21.69 4.60
CA LYS A 468 -20.84 -22.35 4.26
C LYS A 468 -21.90 -22.12 5.34
N ARG A 469 -21.51 -22.05 6.62
CA ARG A 469 -22.44 -21.85 7.73
C ARG A 469 -22.95 -20.42 7.80
N LEU A 470 -22.10 -19.43 7.57
CA LEU A 470 -22.45 -18.03 7.78
C LEU A 470 -22.96 -17.33 6.53
N PHE A 471 -22.39 -17.57 5.35
CA PHE A 471 -22.60 -16.70 4.19
C PHE A 471 -23.26 -17.37 2.99
N ARG A 472 -23.34 -18.70 2.97
CA ARG A 472 -23.99 -19.43 1.87
C ARG A 472 -25.51 -19.22 1.89
N ARG A 473 -26.08 -18.81 0.76
CA ARG A 473 -27.51 -18.57 0.53
C ARG A 473 -27.99 -19.41 -0.63
N GLN A 474 -29.15 -20.07 -0.46
CA GLN A 474 -29.66 -21.02 -1.44
C GLN A 474 -30.88 -20.46 -2.17
N PHE A 475 -30.89 -20.62 -3.50
CA PHE A 475 -31.90 -20.07 -4.37
C PHE A 475 -32.57 -21.16 -5.22
N GLY A 476 -33.86 -20.98 -5.48
CA GLY A 476 -34.66 -21.87 -6.33
C GLY A 476 -34.83 -23.29 -5.78
N GLN A 477 -35.50 -24.14 -6.56
CA GLN A 477 -35.78 -25.54 -6.18
C GLN A 477 -34.51 -26.39 -6.07
N GLU A 478 -33.52 -26.14 -6.93
CA GLU A 478 -32.21 -26.81 -6.91
C GLU A 478 -31.31 -26.37 -5.74
N LYS A 479 -31.74 -25.35 -4.99
CA LYS A 479 -31.00 -24.77 -3.87
C LYS A 479 -29.57 -24.39 -4.26
N LEU A 480 -29.43 -23.71 -5.40
CA LEU A 480 -28.15 -23.24 -5.94
C LEU A 480 -27.53 -22.19 -5.00
N PRO A 481 -26.22 -22.28 -4.70
CA PRO A 481 -25.58 -21.42 -3.72
C PRO A 481 -25.03 -20.12 -4.33
N LEU A 482 -25.36 -18.99 -3.71
CA LEU A 482 -24.60 -17.75 -3.80
C LEU A 482 -24.12 -17.36 -2.40
N TYR A 483 -23.06 -16.57 -2.31
CA TYR A 483 -22.47 -16.18 -1.02
C TYR A 483 -22.73 -14.71 -0.74
N GLU A 484 -23.20 -14.44 0.48
CA GLU A 484 -23.32 -13.09 1.02
C GLU A 484 -21.93 -12.46 1.20
N ALA A 485 -21.84 -11.15 1.07
CA ALA A 485 -20.64 -10.40 1.39
C ALA A 485 -20.75 -9.73 2.77
N TYR A 486 -19.86 -10.10 3.69
CA TYR A 486 -19.69 -9.41 4.95
C TYR A 486 -18.35 -8.67 4.96
N ALA A 487 -18.36 -7.37 4.67
CA ALA A 487 -17.20 -6.50 4.86
C ALA A 487 -15.85 -7.08 4.35
N CYS A 488 -15.84 -7.73 3.18
CA CYS A 488 -14.72 -8.51 2.64
C CYS A 488 -14.00 -7.81 1.47
N ILE A 489 -14.29 -6.53 1.23
CA ILE A 489 -13.66 -5.67 0.21
C ILE A 489 -13.44 -4.25 0.76
N TRP A 490 -12.78 -3.38 -0.01
CA TRP A 490 -12.53 -1.99 0.40
C TRP A 490 -13.78 -1.14 0.65
N ALA A 491 -14.84 -1.34 -0.14
CA ALA A 491 -16.09 -0.61 0.00
C ALA A 491 -16.89 -0.93 1.29
N SER A 492 -16.36 -1.81 2.14
CA SER A 492 -17.04 -2.44 3.27
C SER A 492 -17.48 -1.51 4.40
N ASP A 493 -16.95 -0.30 4.52
CA ASP A 493 -17.28 0.58 5.64
C ASP A 493 -18.76 1.01 5.60
N ASN A 494 -19.32 1.21 4.40
CA ASN A 494 -20.71 1.63 4.19
C ASN A 494 -21.50 0.73 3.24
N LEU A 495 -20.87 -0.26 2.59
CA LEU A 495 -21.56 -1.22 1.75
C LEU A 495 -22.20 -2.34 2.59
N GLN A 496 -23.52 -2.45 2.55
CA GLN A 496 -24.28 -3.46 3.29
C GLN A 496 -25.31 -4.11 2.38
N TYR A 497 -25.51 -5.42 2.56
CA TYR A 497 -26.54 -6.19 1.87
C TYR A 497 -27.50 -6.77 2.92
N ASN A 498 -28.74 -7.05 2.52
CA ASN A 498 -29.79 -7.61 3.37
C ASN A 498 -29.80 -9.14 3.38
N GLY A 499 -28.62 -9.77 3.37
CA GLY A 499 -28.49 -11.21 3.55
C GLY A 499 -28.52 -12.07 2.28
N GLY A 500 -28.62 -11.49 1.08
CA GLY A 500 -28.66 -12.24 -0.19
C GLY A 500 -27.29 -12.56 -0.82
N GLY A 501 -27.31 -13.03 -2.06
CA GLY A 501 -26.13 -13.50 -2.78
C GLY A 501 -25.41 -12.38 -3.54
N VAL A 502 -24.12 -12.20 -3.29
CA VAL A 502 -23.30 -11.10 -3.85
C VAL A 502 -22.24 -11.66 -4.79
N THR A 503 -22.06 -11.04 -5.97
CA THR A 503 -21.15 -11.56 -6.99
C THR A 503 -19.70 -11.65 -6.52
N HIS A 504 -19.15 -10.62 -5.88
CA HIS A 504 -17.73 -10.61 -5.50
C HIS A 504 -17.38 -11.65 -4.43
N SER A 505 -18.21 -11.81 -3.39
CA SER A 505 -18.01 -12.86 -2.37
C SER A 505 -18.19 -14.26 -2.95
N THR A 506 -19.17 -14.41 -3.86
CA THR A 506 -19.39 -15.66 -4.61
C THR A 506 -18.19 -16.01 -5.49
N ALA A 507 -17.58 -15.02 -6.15
CA ALA A 507 -16.40 -15.19 -6.99
C ALA A 507 -15.16 -15.63 -6.17
N TYR A 508 -14.92 -15.00 -5.02
CA TYR A 508 -13.87 -15.43 -4.09
C TYR A 508 -14.05 -16.89 -3.66
N ASN A 509 -15.26 -17.25 -3.25
CA ASN A 509 -15.58 -18.62 -2.87
C ASN A 509 -15.41 -19.59 -4.05
N TYR A 510 -15.88 -19.25 -5.25
CA TYR A 510 -15.70 -20.07 -6.46
C TYR A 510 -14.23 -20.41 -6.71
N LEU A 511 -13.35 -19.39 -6.72
CA LEU A 511 -11.92 -19.58 -6.93
C LEU A 511 -11.32 -20.50 -5.86
N ALA A 512 -11.70 -20.27 -4.60
CA ALA A 512 -11.17 -21.03 -3.47
C ALA A 512 -11.60 -22.50 -3.51
N PHE A 513 -12.90 -22.77 -3.66
CA PHE A 513 -13.44 -24.12 -3.76
C PHE A 513 -12.88 -24.88 -4.97
N LYS A 514 -12.82 -24.24 -6.14
CA LYS A 514 -12.27 -24.82 -7.37
C LYS A 514 -10.79 -25.18 -7.17
N THR A 515 -9.96 -24.20 -6.83
CA THR A 515 -8.51 -24.38 -6.83
C THR A 515 -8.05 -25.32 -5.72
N LEU A 516 -8.57 -25.15 -4.50
CA LEU A 516 -8.20 -26.01 -3.38
C LEU A 516 -8.80 -27.42 -3.54
N GLY A 517 -9.98 -27.56 -4.14
CA GLY A 517 -10.54 -28.86 -4.52
C GLY A 517 -9.65 -29.60 -5.54
N GLU A 518 -9.21 -28.91 -6.60
CA GLU A 518 -8.31 -29.49 -7.61
C GLU A 518 -7.00 -29.97 -7.01
N TRP A 519 -6.38 -29.17 -6.13
CA TRP A 519 -5.16 -29.58 -5.44
C TRP A 519 -5.42 -30.71 -4.44
N GLY A 520 -6.50 -30.66 -3.68
CA GLY A 520 -6.87 -31.70 -2.72
C GLY A 520 -7.09 -33.06 -3.38
N VAL A 521 -7.76 -33.10 -4.54
CA VAL A 521 -7.96 -34.33 -5.32
C VAL A 521 -6.62 -34.93 -5.78
N ARG A 522 -5.68 -34.09 -6.22
CA ARG A 522 -4.33 -34.56 -6.62
C ARG A 522 -3.59 -35.26 -5.48
N PHE A 523 -3.88 -34.89 -4.23
CA PHE A 523 -3.25 -35.47 -3.03
C PHE A 523 -4.10 -36.53 -2.33
N GLY A 524 -5.32 -36.81 -2.79
CA GLY A 524 -6.26 -37.70 -2.12
C GLY A 524 -6.68 -37.20 -0.73
N LEU A 525 -6.85 -35.88 -0.55
CA LEU A 525 -7.28 -35.28 0.72
C LEU A 525 -8.79 -35.41 0.93
N GLU A 526 -9.18 -35.73 2.15
CA GLU A 526 -10.59 -35.88 2.55
C GLU A 526 -11.37 -34.56 2.33
N GLY A 527 -12.56 -34.68 1.73
CA GLY A 527 -13.46 -33.55 1.44
C GLY A 527 -13.11 -32.76 0.17
N ALA A 528 -12.03 -33.08 -0.54
CA ALA A 528 -11.62 -32.35 -1.74
C ALA A 528 -12.66 -32.39 -2.87
N GLU A 529 -13.28 -33.57 -3.10
CA GLU A 529 -14.34 -33.71 -4.10
C GLU A 529 -15.55 -32.84 -3.76
N GLU A 530 -15.91 -32.70 -2.48
CA GLU A 530 -17.03 -31.85 -2.07
C GLU A 530 -16.78 -30.36 -2.36
N LEU A 531 -15.52 -29.91 -2.31
CA LEU A 531 -15.15 -28.55 -2.71
C LEU A 531 -15.39 -28.35 -4.22
N LEU A 532 -14.99 -29.31 -5.05
CA LEU A 532 -15.24 -29.26 -6.50
C LEU A 532 -16.74 -29.25 -6.83
N HIS A 533 -17.52 -30.08 -6.16
CA HIS A 533 -18.99 -30.10 -6.33
C HIS A 533 -19.61 -28.75 -5.93
N GLU A 534 -19.13 -28.13 -4.85
CA GLU A 534 -19.60 -26.80 -4.46
C GLU A 534 -19.20 -25.73 -5.49
N ALA A 535 -17.96 -25.75 -6.00
CA ALA A 535 -17.49 -24.84 -7.04
C ALA A 535 -18.36 -24.90 -8.30
N GLU A 536 -18.73 -26.10 -8.74
CA GLU A 536 -19.59 -26.27 -9.91
C GLU A 536 -21.03 -25.77 -9.67
N ARG A 537 -21.54 -25.96 -8.45
CA ARG A 537 -22.85 -25.39 -8.06
C ARG A 537 -22.81 -23.87 -8.01
N ILE A 538 -21.74 -23.29 -7.49
CA ILE A 538 -21.53 -21.83 -7.49
C ILE A 538 -21.49 -21.29 -8.92
N TYR A 539 -20.73 -21.94 -9.82
CA TYR A 539 -20.66 -21.54 -11.21
C TYR A 539 -22.06 -21.53 -11.85
N ARG A 540 -22.82 -22.61 -11.71
CA ARG A 540 -24.21 -22.68 -12.21
C ARG A 540 -25.11 -21.62 -11.58
N ALA A 541 -24.96 -21.35 -10.29
CA ALA A 541 -25.70 -20.31 -9.59
C ALA A 541 -25.41 -18.92 -10.17
N ALA A 542 -24.14 -18.56 -10.34
CA ALA A 542 -23.75 -17.28 -10.93
C ALA A 542 -24.29 -17.14 -12.36
N GLU A 543 -24.18 -18.19 -13.17
CA GLU A 543 -24.61 -18.20 -14.57
C GLU A 543 -26.12 -18.05 -14.75
N SER A 544 -26.92 -18.64 -13.84
CA SER A 544 -28.39 -18.65 -13.96
C SER A 544 -29.08 -17.57 -13.13
N LEU A 545 -28.44 -17.09 -12.05
CA LEU A 545 -29.09 -16.20 -11.08
C LEU A 545 -28.52 -14.79 -11.06
N LEU A 546 -27.27 -14.59 -11.50
CA LEU A 546 -26.58 -13.29 -11.46
C LEU A 546 -26.26 -12.74 -12.84
N TRP A 547 -25.99 -13.60 -13.83
CA TRP A 547 -25.67 -13.14 -15.18
C TRP A 547 -26.87 -12.46 -15.84
N SER A 548 -26.71 -11.20 -16.27
CA SER A 548 -27.70 -10.47 -17.06
C SER A 548 -27.22 -10.36 -18.50
N SER A 549 -27.94 -10.99 -19.43
CA SER A 549 -27.68 -10.85 -20.87
C SER A 549 -27.91 -9.43 -21.36
N ASP A 550 -28.85 -8.71 -20.74
CA ASP A 550 -29.25 -7.36 -21.15
C ASP A 550 -28.14 -6.34 -20.88
N THR A 551 -27.41 -6.52 -19.79
CA THR A 551 -26.28 -5.64 -19.41
C THR A 551 -24.93 -6.21 -19.84
N GLY A 552 -24.86 -7.50 -20.20
CA GLY A 552 -23.60 -8.18 -20.49
C GLY A 552 -22.68 -8.30 -19.27
N CYS A 553 -23.26 -8.31 -18.06
CA CYS A 553 -22.52 -8.31 -16.81
C CYS A 553 -23.23 -9.16 -15.75
N TYR A 554 -22.47 -9.72 -14.80
CA TYR A 554 -23.08 -10.19 -13.56
C TYR A 554 -23.65 -8.99 -12.81
N ALA A 555 -24.87 -9.14 -12.30
CA ALA A 555 -25.47 -8.20 -11.38
C ALA A 555 -24.65 -8.09 -10.09
N GLU A 556 -24.81 -7.00 -9.35
CA GLU A 556 -24.11 -6.83 -8.07
C GLU A 556 -24.52 -7.90 -7.04
N TYR A 557 -25.82 -8.12 -6.97
CA TYR A 557 -26.46 -8.79 -5.85
C TYR A 557 -27.84 -9.33 -6.23
N ARG A 558 -28.25 -10.42 -5.56
CA ARG A 558 -29.60 -10.97 -5.62
C ARG A 558 -30.20 -11.09 -4.22
N ASP A 559 -31.38 -10.51 -4.05
CA ASP A 559 -32.15 -10.54 -2.80
C ASP A 559 -32.51 -11.96 -2.37
N VAL A 560 -32.42 -12.26 -1.08
CA VAL A 560 -32.93 -13.52 -0.51
C VAL A 560 -34.36 -13.41 0.03
N ILE A 561 -34.79 -12.20 0.37
CA ILE A 561 -36.11 -11.90 0.94
C ILE A 561 -37.03 -11.36 -0.17
N GLY A 562 -38.34 -11.57 -0.03
CA GLY A 562 -39.34 -11.00 -0.95
C GLY A 562 -39.25 -11.60 -2.35
N ASP A 563 -39.34 -10.76 -3.38
CA ASP A 563 -39.36 -11.16 -4.79
C ASP A 563 -37.98 -11.61 -5.33
N GLN A 564 -36.93 -11.60 -4.49
CA GLN A 564 -35.58 -12.01 -4.85
C GLN A 564 -35.03 -11.26 -6.08
N LEU A 565 -35.22 -9.94 -6.09
CA LEU A 565 -34.84 -9.05 -7.18
C LEU A 565 -33.32 -9.06 -7.44
N LEU A 566 -32.98 -8.72 -8.69
CA LEU A 566 -31.61 -8.66 -9.16
C LEU A 566 -31.15 -7.20 -9.25
N HIS A 567 -30.04 -6.87 -8.58
CA HIS A 567 -29.44 -5.53 -8.65
C HIS A 567 -28.49 -5.41 -9.84
N THR A 568 -29.01 -5.07 -11.02
CA THR A 568 -28.27 -5.09 -12.29
C THR A 568 -27.25 -3.97 -12.47
N ASN A 569 -27.28 -2.92 -11.63
CA ASN A 569 -26.27 -1.86 -11.65
C ASN A 569 -25.01 -2.31 -10.89
N ALA A 570 -24.12 -3.03 -11.57
CA ALA A 570 -22.86 -3.52 -11.04
C ALA A 570 -21.86 -2.39 -10.72
N ALA A 571 -21.08 -2.59 -9.67
CA ALA A 571 -19.94 -1.78 -9.28
C ALA A 571 -18.65 -2.24 -9.99
N LEU A 572 -17.56 -1.49 -9.83
CA LEU A 572 -16.24 -1.95 -10.29
C LEU A 572 -15.84 -3.28 -9.67
N TRP A 573 -16.06 -3.45 -8.36
CA TRP A 573 -15.69 -4.66 -7.63
C TRP A 573 -16.48 -5.90 -8.04
N THR A 574 -17.71 -5.72 -8.54
CA THR A 574 -18.46 -6.81 -9.16
C THR A 574 -17.70 -7.39 -10.34
N VAL A 575 -17.19 -6.49 -11.19
CA VAL A 575 -16.54 -6.83 -12.45
C VAL A 575 -15.15 -7.38 -12.21
N TYR A 576 -14.28 -6.63 -11.52
CA TYR A 576 -12.90 -7.04 -11.40
C TYR A 576 -12.75 -8.30 -10.52
N HIS A 577 -13.59 -8.53 -9.50
CA HIS A 577 -13.52 -9.78 -8.72
C HIS A 577 -14.04 -10.97 -9.53
N ALA A 578 -15.10 -10.83 -10.32
CA ALA A 578 -15.54 -11.91 -11.19
C ALA A 578 -14.43 -12.33 -12.17
N ILE A 579 -13.73 -11.37 -12.77
CA ILE A 579 -12.62 -11.64 -13.70
C ILE A 579 -11.41 -12.22 -12.97
N ASP A 580 -10.93 -11.56 -11.90
CA ASP A 580 -9.70 -11.96 -11.20
C ASP A 580 -9.84 -13.25 -10.37
N SER A 581 -11.08 -13.65 -10.08
CA SER A 581 -11.43 -14.96 -9.48
C SER A 581 -11.89 -15.99 -10.53
N GLU A 582 -11.70 -15.72 -11.81
CA GLU A 582 -11.96 -16.65 -12.93
C GLU A 582 -13.43 -17.10 -13.06
N LEU A 583 -14.38 -16.32 -12.55
CA LEU A 583 -15.81 -16.61 -12.68
C LEU A 583 -16.31 -16.18 -14.07
N GLY A 584 -16.80 -17.15 -14.84
CA GLY A 584 -17.30 -16.94 -16.21
C GLY A 584 -16.24 -17.19 -17.30
N SER A 585 -16.68 -17.15 -18.55
CA SER A 585 -15.82 -17.39 -19.73
C SER A 585 -15.09 -16.14 -20.19
N SER A 586 -14.05 -16.31 -21.04
CA SER A 586 -13.31 -15.17 -21.61
C SER A 586 -14.20 -14.17 -22.38
N LEU A 587 -15.25 -14.66 -23.05
CA LEU A 587 -16.23 -13.78 -23.71
C LEU A 587 -17.02 -12.96 -22.68
N LYS A 588 -17.44 -13.57 -21.58
CA LYS A 588 -18.13 -12.86 -20.49
C LYS A 588 -17.22 -11.86 -19.79
N HIS A 589 -15.96 -12.21 -19.55
CA HIS A 589 -14.96 -11.27 -19.03
C HIS A 589 -14.84 -10.04 -19.94
N TRP A 590 -14.73 -10.25 -21.25
CA TRP A 590 -14.72 -9.15 -22.22
C TRP A 590 -16.02 -8.32 -22.17
N LEU A 591 -17.20 -8.95 -22.14
CA LEU A 591 -18.48 -8.23 -22.04
C LEU A 591 -18.60 -7.41 -20.76
N MET A 592 -18.17 -7.93 -19.62
CA MET A 592 -18.16 -7.18 -18.36
C MET A 592 -17.26 -5.94 -18.43
N THR A 593 -16.14 -5.99 -19.16
CA THR A 593 -15.34 -4.79 -19.39
C THR A 593 -16.06 -3.75 -20.26
N ARG A 594 -16.92 -4.17 -21.19
CA ARG A 594 -17.78 -3.26 -21.97
C ARG A 594 -18.87 -2.62 -21.14
N TYR A 595 -19.38 -3.32 -20.13
CA TYR A 595 -20.26 -2.72 -19.13
C TYR A 595 -19.53 -1.56 -18.43
N VAL A 596 -18.30 -1.74 -17.97
CA VAL A 596 -17.52 -0.65 -17.34
C VAL A 596 -17.33 0.52 -18.30
N ASP A 597 -16.92 0.25 -19.55
CA ASP A 597 -16.72 1.26 -20.60
C ASP A 597 -17.96 2.16 -20.83
N THR A 598 -19.17 1.68 -20.54
CA THR A 598 -20.44 2.37 -20.88
C THR A 598 -21.28 2.80 -19.69
N GLN A 599 -21.15 2.13 -18.53
CA GLN A 599 -22.03 2.34 -17.37
C GLN A 599 -21.31 2.97 -16.17
N ILE A 600 -19.98 2.90 -16.11
CA ILE A 600 -19.20 3.49 -15.02
C ILE A 600 -18.61 4.83 -15.46
N PRO A 601 -18.79 5.91 -14.68
CA PRO A 601 -18.22 7.22 -15.00
C PRO A 601 -16.70 7.20 -15.18
N HIS A 602 -16.25 7.72 -16.32
CA HIS A 602 -14.84 7.94 -16.63
C HIS A 602 -14.49 9.41 -16.40
N ILE A 603 -13.43 9.65 -15.63
CA ILE A 603 -12.94 10.99 -15.33
C ILE A 603 -11.59 11.16 -16.05
N PRO A 604 -11.49 12.07 -17.04
CA PRO A 604 -10.26 12.24 -17.80
C PRO A 604 -9.17 12.84 -16.91
N VAL A 605 -7.95 12.33 -17.06
CA VAL A 605 -6.75 12.85 -16.40
C VAL A 605 -6.04 13.77 -17.38
N ILE A 606 -6.32 15.07 -17.25
CA ILE A 606 -5.84 16.12 -18.17
C ILE A 606 -5.38 17.35 -17.39
N GLY A 607 -4.58 18.18 -18.03
CA GLY A 607 -4.17 19.48 -17.52
C GLY A 607 -2.70 19.80 -17.82
N PRO A 608 -2.19 20.94 -17.31
CA PRO A 608 -0.83 21.39 -17.60
C PRO A 608 0.22 20.35 -17.19
N GLY A 609 1.13 20.01 -18.10
CA GLY A 609 2.23 19.06 -17.88
C GLY A 609 1.84 17.58 -17.94
N ILE A 610 0.55 17.24 -17.88
CA ILE A 610 0.07 15.85 -18.02
C ILE A 610 0.32 15.38 -19.47
N PRO A 611 0.82 14.15 -19.69
CA PRO A 611 0.99 13.58 -21.03
C PRO A 611 -0.31 13.66 -21.85
N LYS A 612 -0.19 14.03 -23.13
CA LYS A 612 -1.32 14.12 -24.07
C LYS A 612 -1.72 12.73 -24.55
N GLU A 613 -2.25 11.94 -23.63
CA GLU A 613 -2.74 10.58 -23.81
C GLU A 613 -4.19 10.50 -23.28
N ASP A 614 -4.98 9.53 -23.73
CA ASP A 614 -6.38 9.36 -23.31
C ASP A 614 -6.48 8.71 -21.92
N LEU A 615 -5.81 9.30 -20.93
CA LEU A 615 -5.74 8.82 -19.56
C LEU A 615 -7.02 9.13 -18.81
N TYR A 616 -7.44 8.21 -17.94
CA TYR A 616 -8.63 8.38 -17.12
C TYR A 616 -8.54 7.60 -15.80
N VAL A 617 -9.45 7.93 -14.89
CA VAL A 617 -9.72 7.19 -13.66
C VAL A 617 -11.22 6.94 -13.53
N LEU A 618 -11.62 6.02 -12.65
CA LEU A 618 -13.00 5.57 -12.51
C LEU A 618 -13.54 5.84 -11.11
N SER A 619 -14.82 6.19 -11.00
CA SER A 619 -15.55 6.06 -9.74
C SER A 619 -15.87 4.59 -9.48
N THR A 620 -15.92 4.18 -8.21
CA THR A 620 -16.22 2.79 -7.85
C THR A 620 -17.63 2.33 -8.24
N THR A 621 -18.60 3.26 -8.23
CA THR A 621 -20.00 3.01 -8.60
C THR A 621 -20.62 4.25 -9.25
N SER A 622 -21.78 4.08 -9.88
CA SER A 622 -22.67 5.15 -10.35
C SER A 622 -23.88 5.37 -9.41
N TRP A 623 -23.88 4.74 -8.23
CA TRP A 623 -25.05 4.68 -7.35
C TRP A 623 -25.31 6.03 -6.68
N MET A 624 -26.57 6.31 -6.36
CA MET A 624 -26.98 7.58 -5.74
C MET A 624 -27.87 7.34 -4.52
N PRO A 625 -27.80 8.20 -3.49
CA PRO A 625 -26.89 9.35 -3.36
C PRO A 625 -25.42 8.92 -3.10
N TYR A 626 -24.48 9.87 -3.25
CA TYR A 626 -23.07 9.61 -2.92
C TYR A 626 -22.93 9.14 -1.47
N MET A 627 -22.22 8.03 -1.27
CA MET A 627 -21.91 7.47 0.04
C MET A 627 -20.41 7.17 0.13
N TRP A 628 -19.80 7.57 1.27
CA TRP A 628 -18.42 7.21 1.61
C TRP A 628 -18.20 5.70 1.44
N SER A 629 -17.01 5.28 1.03
CA SER A 629 -16.61 3.90 0.72
C SER A 629 -17.32 3.26 -0.49
N VAL A 630 -18.43 3.82 -0.98
CA VAL A 630 -19.22 3.22 -2.08
C VAL A 630 -19.00 3.94 -3.42
N ASN A 631 -18.86 5.26 -3.42
CA ASN A 631 -18.77 6.09 -4.63
C ASN A 631 -17.39 6.72 -4.85
N ASN A 632 -16.41 6.39 -4.03
CA ASN A 632 -15.11 7.03 -4.04
C ASN A 632 -14.35 6.82 -5.35
N ILE A 633 -13.32 7.64 -5.54
CA ILE A 633 -12.32 7.44 -6.60
C ILE A 633 -11.03 6.97 -5.94
N VAL A 634 -10.82 5.67 -5.99
CA VAL A 634 -9.85 4.95 -5.17
C VAL A 634 -8.74 4.37 -6.05
N VAL A 635 -7.50 4.53 -5.60
CA VAL A 635 -6.31 4.06 -6.32
C VAL A 635 -6.38 2.55 -6.56
N ALA A 636 -6.60 1.79 -5.48
CA ALA A 636 -6.65 0.33 -5.55
C ALA A 636 -7.75 -0.19 -6.49
N GLU A 637 -8.91 0.47 -6.53
CA GLU A 637 -10.05 0.06 -7.36
C GLU A 637 -9.80 0.33 -8.85
N CYS A 638 -9.19 1.48 -9.19
CA CYS A 638 -8.76 1.78 -10.55
C CYS A 638 -7.69 0.80 -11.04
N LEU A 639 -6.69 0.51 -10.20
CA LEU A 639 -5.61 -0.41 -10.55
C LEU A 639 -6.10 -1.87 -10.66
N HIS A 640 -7.07 -2.28 -9.85
CA HIS A 640 -7.63 -3.62 -9.93
C HIS A 640 -8.49 -3.78 -11.19
N MET A 641 -9.25 -2.75 -11.54
CA MET A 641 -9.98 -2.73 -12.81
C MET A 641 -9.02 -2.72 -14.01
N ALA A 642 -7.88 -2.02 -13.94
CA ALA A 642 -6.84 -2.12 -14.97
C ALA A 642 -6.30 -3.55 -15.12
N LEU A 643 -6.02 -4.23 -14.00
CA LEU A 643 -5.66 -5.66 -14.00
C LEU A 643 -6.75 -6.53 -14.66
N ALA A 644 -8.02 -6.30 -14.35
CA ALA A 644 -9.13 -7.02 -14.95
C ALA A 644 -9.26 -6.74 -16.47
N TYR A 645 -9.02 -5.51 -16.94
CA TYR A 645 -8.95 -5.23 -18.38
C TYR A 645 -7.82 -6.02 -19.06
N TRP A 646 -6.63 -6.11 -18.45
CA TRP A 646 -5.55 -6.96 -18.98
C TRP A 646 -5.91 -8.45 -18.99
N GLN A 647 -6.57 -8.95 -17.95
CA GLN A 647 -7.04 -10.33 -17.87
C GLN A 647 -8.11 -10.65 -18.93
N ALA A 648 -8.95 -9.66 -19.28
CA ALA A 648 -9.97 -9.75 -20.31
C ALA A 648 -9.46 -9.43 -21.74
N ASN A 649 -8.13 -9.36 -21.95
CA ASN A 649 -7.52 -9.08 -23.25
C ASN A 649 -7.87 -7.69 -23.83
N ARG A 650 -7.92 -6.65 -22.97
CA ARG A 650 -8.25 -5.26 -23.32
C ARG A 650 -7.12 -4.30 -22.95
N VAL A 651 -5.94 -4.52 -23.52
CA VAL A 651 -4.74 -3.69 -23.27
C VAL A 651 -4.99 -2.20 -23.57
N ASP A 652 -5.82 -1.91 -24.58
CA ASP A 652 -6.23 -0.57 -25.01
C ASP A 652 -6.95 0.23 -23.91
N ARG A 653 -7.61 -0.46 -22.97
CA ARG A 653 -8.28 0.16 -21.80
C ARG A 653 -7.47 0.01 -20.52
N ALA A 654 -6.75 -1.09 -20.38
CA ALA A 654 -5.98 -1.38 -19.18
C ALA A 654 -4.87 -0.34 -18.95
N PHE A 655 -4.04 -0.07 -19.97
CA PHE A 655 -2.88 0.79 -19.80
C PHE A 655 -3.24 2.26 -19.54
N PRO A 656 -4.19 2.89 -20.25
CA PRO A 656 -4.58 4.28 -19.96
C PRO A 656 -5.20 4.46 -18.57
N LEU A 657 -6.00 3.50 -18.08
CA LEU A 657 -6.53 3.53 -16.72
C LEU A 657 -5.40 3.37 -15.68
N PHE A 658 -4.51 2.40 -15.89
CA PHE A 658 -3.35 2.18 -15.03
C PHE A 658 -2.47 3.42 -14.93
N LYS A 659 -2.03 3.95 -16.08
CA LYS A 659 -1.18 5.14 -16.13
C LYS A 659 -1.90 6.39 -15.63
N GLY A 660 -3.19 6.53 -15.91
CA GLY A 660 -4.03 7.60 -15.36
C GLY A 660 -4.05 7.58 -13.84
N ALA A 661 -4.24 6.42 -13.21
CA ALA A 661 -4.17 6.26 -11.77
C ALA A 661 -2.77 6.57 -11.21
N ILE A 662 -1.70 6.08 -11.84
CA ILE A 662 -0.30 6.34 -11.44
C ILE A 662 0.05 7.83 -11.51
N ILE A 663 -0.28 8.51 -12.62
CA ILE A 663 -0.04 9.96 -12.77
C ILE A 663 -0.82 10.75 -11.73
N SER A 664 -2.07 10.36 -11.49
CA SER A 664 -2.95 11.04 -10.53
C SER A 664 -2.45 10.92 -9.10
N THR A 665 -2.02 9.72 -8.66
CA THR A 665 -1.57 9.48 -7.28
C THR A 665 -0.13 9.91 -7.01
N MET A 666 0.81 9.67 -7.94
CA MET A 666 2.24 9.86 -7.67
C MET A 666 2.81 11.19 -8.13
N TYR A 667 2.20 11.82 -9.14
CA TYR A 667 2.78 13.00 -9.83
C TYR A 667 1.90 14.24 -9.78
N SER A 668 0.58 14.08 -9.74
CA SER A 668 -0.37 15.20 -9.66
C SER A 668 -0.90 15.44 -8.24
N GLY A 669 -0.70 14.46 -7.35
CA GLY A 669 -1.07 14.53 -5.94
C GLY A 669 -0.18 15.46 -5.11
N LEU A 670 -0.57 15.67 -3.86
CA LEU A 670 0.18 16.33 -2.80
C LEU A 670 1.46 15.58 -2.50
N CYS A 671 1.43 14.24 -2.34
CA CYS A 671 2.60 13.45 -1.93
C CYS A 671 3.32 12.85 -3.16
N PRO A 672 4.62 13.16 -3.41
CA PRO A 672 5.36 12.58 -4.52
C PRO A 672 5.55 11.07 -4.34
N GLY A 673 5.36 10.31 -5.42
CA GLY A 673 5.51 8.85 -5.41
C GLY A 673 4.51 8.10 -4.53
N ASN A 674 3.42 8.75 -4.11
CA ASN A 674 2.41 8.17 -3.22
C ASN A 674 1.59 7.07 -3.89
N ILE A 675 1.38 5.96 -3.18
CA ILE A 675 0.32 5.00 -3.49
C ILE A 675 -0.78 5.17 -2.45
N GLY A 676 -1.59 6.22 -2.62
CA GLY A 676 -2.58 6.61 -1.62
C GLY A 676 -3.85 5.75 -1.64
N MET A 677 -4.81 6.10 -0.78
CA MET A 677 -6.14 5.47 -0.80
C MET A 677 -7.03 6.10 -1.87
N THR A 678 -7.36 7.40 -1.73
CA THR A 678 -8.20 8.13 -2.70
C THR A 678 -7.38 9.09 -3.55
N LEU A 679 -7.86 9.32 -4.77
CA LEU A 679 -7.29 10.32 -5.68
C LEU A 679 -7.85 11.71 -5.40
N SER A 680 -7.13 12.76 -5.83
CA SER A 680 -7.59 14.16 -5.73
C SER A 680 -8.91 14.45 -6.47
N TYR A 681 -9.31 13.57 -7.38
CA TYR A 681 -10.61 13.57 -8.04
C TYR A 681 -11.75 13.22 -7.09
N ASP A 682 -11.52 12.51 -5.99
CA ASP A 682 -12.55 12.27 -5.01
C ASP A 682 -12.99 13.60 -4.37
N VAL A 683 -14.19 14.07 -4.68
CA VAL A 683 -14.63 15.41 -4.24
C VAL A 683 -14.92 15.49 -2.74
N ALA A 684 -15.16 14.34 -2.10
CA ALA A 684 -15.46 14.26 -0.68
C ALA A 684 -14.20 14.16 0.18
N ARG A 685 -13.24 13.32 -0.21
CA ARG A 685 -12.00 13.09 0.55
C ARG A 685 -10.77 13.77 -0.03
N ARG A 686 -10.78 14.08 -1.32
CA ARG A 686 -9.58 14.44 -2.09
C ARG A 686 -8.51 13.34 -1.94
N GLU A 687 -7.25 13.69 -2.14
CA GLU A 687 -6.17 12.77 -1.81
C GLU A 687 -6.15 12.51 -0.31
N ALA A 688 -6.18 11.24 0.05
CA ALA A 688 -6.11 10.83 1.43
C ALA A 688 -5.31 9.54 1.58
N GLN A 689 -4.64 9.45 2.73
CA GLN A 689 -3.79 8.35 3.18
C GLN A 689 -2.56 8.13 2.29
N ARG A 690 -1.38 8.05 2.92
CA ARG A 690 -0.12 7.84 2.20
C ARG A 690 0.34 6.39 2.28
N ASP A 691 0.72 5.85 1.13
CA ASP A 691 1.21 4.48 0.96
C ASP A 691 0.31 3.46 1.66
N PHE A 692 -0.90 3.34 1.12
CA PHE A 692 -1.98 2.51 1.63
C PHE A 692 -1.92 1.10 1.04
N ALA A 693 -2.07 0.09 1.88
CA ALA A 693 -1.69 -1.28 1.53
C ALA A 693 -2.53 -1.87 0.38
N ASP A 694 -3.81 -1.49 0.28
CA ASP A 694 -4.66 -1.92 -0.84
C ASP A 694 -4.14 -1.46 -2.18
N GLY A 695 -3.75 -0.18 -2.28
CA GLY A 695 -3.17 0.37 -3.49
C GLY A 695 -1.83 -0.29 -3.81
N ILE A 696 -0.98 -0.50 -2.79
CA ILE A 696 0.35 -1.11 -2.93
C ILE A 696 0.26 -2.54 -3.48
N GLY A 697 -0.58 -3.38 -2.88
CA GLY A 697 -0.72 -4.77 -3.29
C GLY A 697 -1.29 -4.93 -4.69
N VAL A 698 -2.30 -4.13 -5.03
CA VAL A 698 -2.89 -4.17 -6.38
C VAL A 698 -1.96 -3.54 -7.41
N ALA A 699 -1.23 -2.46 -7.09
CA ALA A 699 -0.22 -1.88 -7.97
C ALA A 699 0.87 -2.91 -8.33
N ALA A 700 1.34 -3.68 -7.35
CA ALA A 700 2.31 -4.75 -7.58
C ALA A 700 1.79 -5.78 -8.58
N ARG A 701 0.56 -6.29 -8.38
CA ARG A 701 -0.06 -7.23 -9.32
C ARG A 701 -0.33 -6.61 -10.69
N ALA A 702 -0.82 -5.38 -10.75
CA ALA A 702 -1.07 -4.66 -12.00
C ALA A 702 0.22 -4.48 -12.83
N ILE A 703 1.36 -4.18 -12.17
CA ILE A 703 2.66 -4.10 -12.83
C ILE A 703 3.12 -5.48 -13.32
N VAL A 704 3.09 -6.50 -12.46
CA VAL A 704 3.72 -7.79 -12.79
C VAL A 704 2.83 -8.70 -13.62
N GLU A 705 1.57 -8.88 -13.23
CA GLU A 705 0.61 -9.76 -13.89
C GLU A 705 -0.16 -9.08 -15.04
N GLY A 706 -0.25 -7.74 -14.99
CA GLY A 706 -0.92 -6.90 -15.99
C GLY A 706 0.04 -6.37 -17.05
N LEU A 707 0.82 -5.34 -16.70
CA LEU A 707 1.73 -4.64 -17.60
C LEU A 707 2.82 -5.56 -18.15
N VAL A 708 3.59 -6.23 -17.29
CA VAL A 708 4.64 -7.18 -17.70
C VAL A 708 4.03 -8.50 -18.17
N GLY A 709 2.92 -8.90 -17.55
CA GLY A 709 2.09 -10.00 -18.01
C GLY A 709 2.47 -11.39 -17.50
N VAL A 710 3.40 -11.50 -16.54
CA VAL A 710 3.90 -12.79 -16.05
C VAL A 710 2.96 -13.33 -14.96
N ARG A 711 2.41 -14.51 -15.20
CA ARG A 711 1.43 -15.19 -14.33
C ARG A 711 1.88 -16.64 -14.11
N PRO A 712 2.61 -16.92 -13.03
CA PRO A 712 3.02 -18.28 -12.70
C PRO A 712 1.84 -19.14 -12.25
N ASN A 713 1.83 -20.40 -12.68
CA ASN A 713 1.03 -21.49 -12.13
C ASN A 713 1.95 -22.70 -11.95
N LEU A 714 2.90 -22.59 -11.01
CA LEU A 714 3.88 -23.63 -10.76
C LEU A 714 3.27 -24.97 -10.35
N PRO A 715 2.16 -25.04 -9.58
CA PRO A 715 1.41 -26.28 -9.37
C PRO A 715 0.91 -26.96 -10.66
N GLY A 716 0.66 -26.17 -11.71
CA GLY A 716 0.31 -26.65 -13.04
C GLY A 716 1.51 -26.89 -13.96
N GLY A 717 2.73 -26.60 -13.51
CA GLY A 717 3.96 -26.70 -14.31
C GLY A 717 4.04 -25.68 -15.44
N GLU A 718 3.38 -24.52 -15.32
CA GLU A 718 3.31 -23.52 -16.40
C GLU A 718 3.56 -22.09 -15.90
N ILE A 719 4.19 -21.27 -16.75
CA ILE A 719 4.27 -19.82 -16.61
C ILE A 719 3.66 -19.20 -17.87
N VAL A 720 2.58 -18.45 -17.69
CA VAL A 720 1.93 -17.72 -18.79
C VAL A 720 2.44 -16.29 -18.81
N ILE A 721 2.76 -15.78 -20.00
CA ILE A 721 3.27 -14.43 -20.22
C ILE A 721 2.37 -13.75 -21.26
N VAL A 722 1.64 -12.72 -20.84
CA VAL A 722 0.73 -11.93 -21.68
C VAL A 722 1.13 -10.45 -21.61
N PRO A 723 2.09 -10.00 -22.43
CA PRO A 723 2.54 -8.61 -22.44
C PRO A 723 1.39 -7.60 -22.46
N GLY A 724 1.39 -6.66 -21.52
CA GLY A 724 0.33 -5.66 -21.33
C GLY A 724 0.77 -4.22 -21.58
N TRP A 725 2.00 -3.98 -22.02
CA TRP A 725 2.46 -2.64 -22.41
C TRP A 725 1.84 -2.20 -23.73
N PRO A 726 1.71 -0.87 -23.97
CA PRO A 726 1.12 -0.37 -25.20
C PRO A 726 2.00 -0.69 -26.40
N ASP A 727 1.39 -0.83 -27.58
CA ASP A 727 2.14 -1.18 -28.79
C ASP A 727 3.21 -0.12 -29.13
N SER A 728 3.05 1.14 -28.74
CA SER A 728 4.05 2.17 -29.00
C SER A 728 5.43 1.87 -28.39
N TRP A 729 5.53 1.01 -27.38
CA TRP A 729 6.81 0.65 -26.76
C TRP A 729 7.68 -0.21 -27.69
N GLN A 730 8.93 0.23 -27.88
CA GLN A 730 9.91 -0.47 -28.72
C GLN A 730 10.78 -1.44 -27.92
N TRP A 731 10.82 -1.32 -26.60
CA TRP A 731 11.66 -2.13 -25.74
C TRP A 731 11.13 -2.15 -24.30
N LEU A 732 11.51 -3.19 -23.57
CA LEU A 732 11.29 -3.31 -22.13
C LEU A 732 12.37 -4.23 -21.55
N HIS A 733 12.95 -3.83 -20.43
CA HIS A 733 13.76 -4.69 -19.58
C HIS A 733 13.13 -4.75 -18.19
N PHE A 734 12.79 -5.95 -17.73
CA PHE A 734 12.20 -6.16 -16.41
C PHE A 734 13.04 -7.17 -15.62
N ASN A 735 13.49 -6.76 -14.43
CA ASN A 735 14.25 -7.58 -13.51
C ASN A 735 13.40 -7.81 -12.25
N HIS A 736 13.06 -9.06 -11.99
CA HIS A 736 12.32 -9.54 -10.83
C HIS A 736 13.19 -10.53 -10.06
N PRO A 737 13.05 -10.72 -8.73
CA PRO A 737 13.78 -11.74 -8.01
C PRO A 737 13.64 -13.14 -8.63
N ASP A 738 12.45 -13.47 -9.12
CA ASP A 738 12.13 -14.78 -9.69
C ASP A 738 12.29 -14.89 -11.21
N PHE A 739 12.46 -13.78 -11.94
CA PHE A 739 12.60 -13.85 -13.40
C PHE A 739 13.21 -12.59 -14.01
N ARG A 740 13.60 -12.70 -15.29
CA ARG A 740 13.92 -11.56 -16.13
C ARG A 740 13.16 -11.67 -17.43
N LEU A 741 12.60 -10.55 -17.90
CA LEU A 741 11.97 -10.43 -19.21
C LEU A 741 12.61 -9.28 -19.98
N ASP A 742 13.10 -9.56 -21.18
CA ASP A 742 13.57 -8.56 -22.13
C ASP A 742 12.70 -8.63 -23.39
N PHE A 743 12.28 -7.47 -23.88
CA PHE A 743 11.53 -7.29 -25.12
C PHE A 743 12.20 -6.23 -25.97
N ARG A 744 12.25 -6.47 -27.28
CA ARG A 744 12.62 -5.48 -28.30
C ARG A 744 11.75 -5.63 -29.52
N LYS A 745 11.47 -4.51 -30.17
CA LYS A 745 10.65 -4.44 -31.35
C LYS A 745 11.22 -3.41 -32.32
N ASN A 746 11.12 -3.75 -33.60
CA ASN A 746 11.30 -2.83 -34.71
C ASN A 746 10.06 -2.91 -35.63
N ALA A 747 10.16 -2.38 -36.85
CA ALA A 747 9.03 -2.35 -37.78
C ALA A 747 8.53 -3.74 -38.22
N GLU A 748 9.42 -4.74 -38.31
CA GLU A 748 9.11 -6.06 -38.91
C GLU A 748 9.15 -7.20 -37.88
N GLU A 749 9.91 -7.04 -36.80
CA GLU A 749 10.24 -8.12 -35.86
C GLU A 749 9.99 -7.70 -34.41
N SER A 750 9.51 -8.65 -33.61
CA SER A 750 9.46 -8.57 -32.14
C SER A 750 10.25 -9.71 -31.53
N SER A 751 11.22 -9.39 -30.67
CA SER A 751 12.10 -10.34 -30.01
C SER A 751 11.86 -10.36 -28.50
N TYR A 752 11.86 -11.56 -27.92
CA TYR A 752 11.62 -11.80 -26.50
C TYR A 752 12.73 -12.67 -25.92
N LYS A 753 13.05 -12.43 -24.66
CA LYS A 753 13.94 -13.27 -23.85
C LYS A 753 13.38 -13.35 -22.44
N PHE A 754 13.19 -14.57 -21.94
CA PHE A 754 12.73 -14.80 -20.58
C PHE A 754 13.66 -15.79 -19.87
N THR A 755 14.08 -15.40 -18.68
CA THR A 755 14.87 -16.23 -17.77
C THR A 755 14.07 -16.44 -16.50
N SER A 756 13.63 -17.66 -16.26
CA SER A 756 13.05 -18.11 -15.00
C SER A 756 14.16 -18.32 -13.97
N ARG A 757 13.92 -17.87 -12.74
CA ARG A 757 14.69 -18.17 -11.53
C ARG A 757 13.83 -18.93 -10.51
N PHE A 758 12.65 -19.40 -10.92
CA PHE A 758 11.83 -20.30 -10.12
C PHE A 758 12.56 -21.63 -9.87
N PRO A 759 12.24 -22.38 -8.79
CA PRO A 759 12.99 -23.56 -8.40
C PRO A 759 13.02 -24.69 -9.44
N HIS A 760 11.99 -24.78 -10.29
CA HIS A 760 11.82 -25.87 -11.26
C HIS A 760 11.51 -25.32 -12.66
N PRO A 761 12.04 -25.95 -13.73
CA PRO A 761 11.62 -25.67 -15.09
C PRO A 761 10.11 -25.83 -15.28
N ALA A 762 9.50 -24.89 -15.98
CA ALA A 762 8.08 -24.87 -16.26
C ALA A 762 7.84 -24.69 -17.76
N ARG A 763 6.69 -25.14 -18.26
CA ARG A 763 6.22 -24.82 -19.61
C ARG A 763 6.05 -23.30 -19.69
N ILE A 764 6.67 -22.65 -20.67
CA ILE A 764 6.54 -21.20 -20.84
C ILE A 764 5.60 -20.93 -22.00
N LYS A 765 4.51 -20.19 -21.76
CA LYS A 765 3.53 -19.83 -22.79
C LYS A 765 3.47 -18.32 -22.94
N PHE A 766 3.93 -17.81 -24.08
CA PHE A 766 3.67 -16.43 -24.48
C PHE A 766 2.35 -16.35 -25.24
N ARG A 767 1.44 -15.47 -24.82
CA ARG A 767 0.22 -15.14 -25.56
C ARG A 767 0.35 -13.71 -26.06
N LEU A 768 0.41 -13.53 -27.38
CA LEU A 768 0.77 -12.27 -28.02
C LEU A 768 -0.32 -11.83 -29.00
N SER A 769 -0.61 -10.54 -29.07
CA SER A 769 -1.51 -9.99 -30.09
C SER A 769 -0.92 -10.22 -31.47
N ALA A 770 -1.71 -10.80 -32.38
CA ALA A 770 -1.31 -10.95 -33.76
C ALA A 770 -1.33 -9.57 -34.44
N ARG A 771 -0.27 -9.24 -35.17
CA ARG A 771 -0.13 -7.94 -35.84
C ARG A 771 -0.32 -8.00 -37.34
N THR A 772 -0.22 -9.20 -37.90
CA THR A 772 -0.36 -9.47 -39.31
C THR A 772 -0.98 -10.86 -39.49
N SER A 773 -1.48 -11.11 -40.70
CA SER A 773 -2.09 -12.37 -41.10
C SER A 773 -1.14 -13.58 -41.10
N ARG A 774 0.18 -13.37 -41.16
CA ARG A 774 1.19 -14.45 -41.28
C ARG A 774 2.37 -14.24 -40.31
N PRO A 775 2.16 -14.37 -38.99
CA PRO A 775 3.27 -14.34 -38.04
C PRO A 775 4.21 -15.55 -38.26
N CYS A 776 5.52 -15.31 -38.30
CA CYS A 776 6.52 -16.35 -38.51
C CYS A 776 7.51 -16.40 -37.33
N LEU A 777 7.63 -17.57 -36.68
CA LEU A 777 8.63 -17.81 -35.64
C LEU A 777 10.01 -18.02 -36.30
N LEU A 778 10.93 -17.07 -36.14
CA LEU A 778 12.20 -17.06 -36.87
C LEU A 778 13.34 -17.80 -36.16
N LYS A 779 13.47 -17.56 -34.85
CA LYS A 779 14.56 -18.06 -34.01
C LYS A 779 13.98 -18.55 -32.71
N GLN A 780 14.44 -19.69 -32.22
CA GLN A 780 14.11 -20.21 -30.90
C GLN A 780 15.39 -20.73 -30.24
N GLY A 781 15.69 -20.23 -29.04
CA GLY A 781 16.81 -20.69 -28.22
C GLY A 781 16.58 -22.04 -27.55
N VAL A 782 15.38 -22.60 -27.68
CA VAL A 782 14.97 -23.90 -27.14
C VAL A 782 14.31 -24.70 -28.25
N SER A 783 14.70 -25.97 -28.41
CA SER A 783 14.09 -26.86 -29.37
C SER A 783 12.66 -27.25 -28.97
N GLY A 784 11.79 -27.42 -29.95
CA GLY A 784 10.42 -27.90 -29.74
C GLY A 784 9.40 -26.83 -29.33
N ALA A 785 9.71 -25.53 -29.51
CA ALA A 785 8.67 -24.51 -29.35
C ALA A 785 7.64 -24.58 -30.49
N GLN A 786 6.40 -24.25 -30.17
CA GLN A 786 5.27 -24.28 -31.11
C GLN A 786 4.64 -22.90 -31.20
N LEU A 787 4.25 -22.51 -32.41
CA LEU A 787 3.44 -21.33 -32.68
C LEU A 787 2.03 -21.79 -33.04
N LEU A 788 1.04 -21.37 -32.26
CA LEU A 788 -0.37 -21.70 -32.44
C LEU A 788 -1.21 -20.43 -32.54
N VAL A 789 -2.38 -20.53 -33.20
CA VAL A 789 -3.40 -19.48 -33.14
C VAL A 789 -4.30 -19.75 -31.94
N ASP A 790 -4.56 -18.73 -31.13
CA ASP A 790 -5.52 -18.83 -30.04
C ASP A 790 -6.94 -18.65 -30.56
N THR A 791 -7.61 -19.77 -30.80
CA THR A 791 -8.99 -19.83 -31.28
C THR A 791 -10.02 -19.38 -30.25
N ASN A 792 -9.63 -19.22 -28.98
CA ASN A 792 -10.48 -18.73 -27.90
C ASN A 792 -10.22 -17.25 -27.57
N SER A 793 -9.39 -16.58 -28.38
CA SER A 793 -9.14 -15.15 -28.21
C SER A 793 -10.41 -14.31 -28.42
N VAL A 794 -10.64 -13.34 -27.54
CA VAL A 794 -11.76 -12.42 -27.61
C VAL A 794 -11.23 -10.99 -27.70
N GLY A 795 -11.91 -10.15 -28.48
CA GLY A 795 -11.56 -8.75 -28.70
C GLY A 795 -10.58 -8.53 -29.85
N HIS A 796 -9.51 -9.31 -29.94
CA HIS A 796 -8.57 -9.28 -31.06
C HIS A 796 -7.84 -10.63 -31.23
N PRO A 797 -7.33 -10.94 -32.43
CA PRO A 797 -6.61 -12.20 -32.68
C PRO A 797 -5.33 -12.31 -31.86
N MET A 798 -5.11 -13.47 -31.24
CA MET A 798 -3.90 -13.78 -30.47
C MET A 798 -3.20 -15.02 -31.03
N ILE A 799 -1.90 -15.09 -30.82
CA ILE A 799 -1.07 -16.28 -31.04
C ILE A 799 -0.45 -16.75 -29.73
N GLU A 800 -0.16 -18.04 -29.65
CA GLU A 800 0.56 -18.67 -28.54
C GLU A 800 1.91 -19.19 -29.00
N VAL A 801 2.99 -18.80 -28.31
CA VAL A 801 4.31 -19.41 -28.45
C VAL A 801 4.59 -20.25 -27.21
N ILE A 802 4.59 -21.57 -27.37
CA ILE A 802 4.66 -22.52 -26.26
C ILE A 802 6.02 -23.22 -26.28
N PHE A 803 6.77 -23.11 -25.19
CA PHE A 803 8.04 -23.79 -24.97
C PHE A 803 7.85 -24.98 -24.03
N PRO A 804 8.55 -26.11 -24.25
CA PRO A 804 8.59 -27.21 -23.27
C PRO A 804 9.17 -26.74 -21.93
N PRO A 805 9.07 -27.55 -20.85
CA PRO A 805 9.64 -27.19 -19.54
C PRO A 805 11.08 -26.71 -19.63
N THR A 806 11.30 -25.42 -19.32
CA THR A 806 12.61 -24.77 -19.42
C THR A 806 12.73 -23.62 -18.42
N ASN A 807 13.96 -23.28 -18.03
CA ASN A 807 14.24 -22.07 -17.25
C ASN A 807 14.59 -20.86 -18.14
N PHE A 808 14.71 -21.07 -19.44
CA PHE A 808 15.14 -20.04 -20.35
C PHE A 808 14.46 -20.21 -21.70
N CYS A 809 13.98 -19.12 -22.28
CA CYS A 809 13.62 -19.09 -23.69
C CYS A 809 14.01 -17.74 -24.31
N SER A 810 14.31 -17.77 -25.60
CA SER A 810 14.53 -16.58 -26.41
C SER A 810 14.00 -16.86 -27.81
N PHE A 811 13.22 -15.95 -28.35
CA PHE A 811 12.66 -16.10 -29.68
C PHE A 811 12.36 -14.76 -30.34
N SER A 812 12.09 -14.82 -31.64
CA SER A 812 11.54 -13.68 -32.35
C SER A 812 10.47 -14.05 -33.36
N ILE A 813 9.53 -13.12 -33.56
CA ILE A 813 8.42 -13.23 -34.49
C ILE A 813 8.60 -12.16 -35.55
N ARG A 814 8.62 -12.58 -36.81
CA ARG A 814 8.42 -11.68 -37.95
C ARG A 814 6.93 -11.52 -38.20
N TRP A 815 6.50 -10.30 -38.42
CA TRP A 815 5.13 -9.96 -38.72
C TRP A 815 4.97 -9.78 -40.24
N ASP A 816 4.79 -10.89 -40.96
CA ASP A 816 4.61 -10.88 -42.42
C ASP A 816 3.13 -10.83 -42.81
N GLY A 817 2.82 -10.29 -43.99
CA GLY A 817 1.46 -10.21 -44.54
C GLY A 817 0.70 -8.93 -44.15
N ASP A 818 -0.57 -8.87 -44.52
CA ASP A 818 -1.42 -7.69 -44.26
C ASP A 818 -1.64 -7.54 -42.75
N SER A 819 -1.65 -6.29 -42.28
CA SER A 819 -1.85 -5.87 -40.89
C SER A 819 -3.27 -6.12 -40.39
#